data_AF-A0AAD5BCM7-F1
#
_entry.id   AF-A0AAD5BCM7-F1
#
_cell.length_a   1.000
_cell.length_b   1.000
_cell.length_c   1.000
_cell.angle_alpha   90.00
_cell.angle_beta   90.00
_cell.angle_gamma   90.00
#
_symmetry.space_group_name_H-M   'P 1'
#
loop_
_entity.id
_entity.type
_entity.pdbx_description
1 polymer ?
#
loop_
_entity_poly.entity_id
_entity_poly.type
_entity_poly.pdbx_seq_one_letter_code
_entity_poly.pdbx_strand_id
1 'polypeptide(L)'
;MMTSIAKGQVNDVIIENGNSTTSKSPKTALNLRSGEELSARIASISLEQSHSDIVTDTSVVNIKNSGSEKSVFHAHNEGITVASVKGSMKNTENHTQENSAESRTRKGIVSAFMTMDIPSPSDSPVSPPPYRSYTTNFREISTTRSKQNEFKNGVDKDVENKFNPVSQTLSLQTNVRQFKLSSTAAAHCYSPLLVHSPIEDEPQKRQVDFWTNSEYDHFFGINNFKREIELAKAMRFEDSVVPDLTTERNIYINTKIINSDKVIDTYLKSGSGKKDLYIDLILNNNGCNILLQIMKYFKNHELELDLINSVFVRISASYENQVKILFTLLVENDAFYQKIRSLGLFVGLHQYGNGYVFGSATSSSIKLPYLLEKLVVANGLSLPDFALLPPYIREIGLHNVDGVNFSRFNLNKYLRHLCISGEDAPSGHHSDKYPKGFLDLERLNLDAKFIANCHFKRFSHLSTLSLSNLTFAQTKALTFPVLLRKLELVDCCISTQVSSFPHTLRILSVINGKWSSKTCILKRLQRFKVDNCEVKDLHEKIESCKSLLRLEVTNSFINVDKFKFPHSLKVLKLIGVDLKGIKDSAFPPLLEVVNLEANGVNAILSRSKLQAIRIASNNLSGTITFEEVPAQDVILSDNPKLEDITLNPQTSYLNLSNTSVVSVTGNGLTKLILDGCKKFKWQEFKVPPQLIQLSMQQCDLVEFDSKEMNRSLKILSLANNNLTKLNLRNFVELCDIDVSCNKLTILEAGYLPLSTTSINARNNLITEVGLCILTKLEWLNVSENEFTSISSLGVPNELQTLIANDNDFKDVASDAFQIPTNLRHLELNRCKITHFHVKLPPRLMTCSLIENQLQVSNFTLSFDSAASNLRFLDLSSNYFKSFDFEMISGDGIELSELNLANNMFEEVPSIPGNILSVILFKT
;
A
#
# COMPACT_ATOMS: atom_id res chain seq x y z
N MET A 1 -42.15 13.41 -58.70
CA MET A 1 -43.21 14.42 -58.43
C MET A 1 -42.56 15.51 -57.59
N MET A 2 -42.46 16.75 -58.09
CA MET A 2 -43.51 17.78 -58.16
C MET A 2 -43.86 18.40 -56.79
N THR A 3 -43.35 19.63 -56.61
CA THR A 3 -44.08 20.85 -56.16
C THR A 3 -44.72 20.95 -54.77
N SER A 4 -44.93 22.14 -54.19
CA SER A 4 -44.30 23.50 -54.30
C SER A 4 -45.07 24.46 -53.37
N ILE A 5 -44.57 25.70 -53.20
CA ILE A 5 -45.35 26.92 -52.90
C ILE A 5 -46.00 27.05 -51.48
N ALA A 6 -46.26 28.25 -50.93
CA ALA A 6 -45.51 29.53 -50.87
C ALA A 6 -46.27 30.53 -49.96
N LYS A 7 -45.61 31.64 -49.58
CA LYS A 7 -46.18 32.91 -49.03
C LYS A 7 -46.81 32.80 -47.63
N GLY A 8 -46.87 33.86 -46.82
CA GLY A 8 -46.40 35.27 -46.95
C GLY A 8 -46.91 36.05 -45.72
N GLN A 9 -46.76 37.37 -45.53
CA GLN A 9 -45.96 38.48 -46.10
C GLN A 9 -46.30 39.73 -45.21
N VAL A 10 -45.71 40.92 -45.47
CA VAL A 10 -46.11 42.26 -44.93
C VAL A 10 -45.66 42.53 -43.48
N ASN A 11 -45.07 43.67 -43.07
CA ASN A 11 -44.48 44.89 -43.70
C ASN A 11 -43.63 45.63 -42.59
N ASP A 12 -42.73 46.61 -42.78
CA ASP A 12 -41.95 47.13 -43.94
C ASP A 12 -40.85 48.12 -43.42
N VAL A 13 -40.08 48.74 -44.33
CA VAL A 13 -39.57 50.15 -44.28
C VAL A 13 -38.27 50.51 -43.47
N ILE A 14 -37.24 50.93 -44.25
CA ILE A 14 -36.23 52.02 -44.05
C ILE A 14 -34.79 51.76 -43.47
N ILE A 15 -33.81 51.71 -44.40
CA ILE A 15 -32.58 52.56 -44.57
C ILE A 15 -31.33 52.43 -43.63
N GLU A 16 -30.18 52.07 -44.25
CA GLU A 16 -28.76 52.53 -44.10
C GLU A 16 -28.06 52.61 -42.70
N ASN A 17 -26.73 52.68 -42.51
CA ASN A 17 -25.46 52.46 -43.25
C ASN A 17 -24.33 52.16 -42.20
N GLY A 18 -23.04 51.86 -42.47
CA GLY A 18 -22.29 51.63 -43.72
C GLY A 18 -20.74 51.61 -43.49
N ASN A 19 -20.01 50.79 -44.26
CA ASN A 19 -18.53 50.64 -44.35
C ASN A 19 -17.74 50.10 -43.14
N SER A 20 -16.71 49.24 -43.23
CA SER A 20 -15.87 48.62 -44.31
C SER A 20 -14.45 49.20 -44.57
N THR A 21 -13.53 48.31 -44.98
CA THR A 21 -12.10 48.50 -45.36
C THR A 21 -11.12 48.92 -44.23
N THR A 22 -9.83 48.55 -44.11
CA THR A 22 -8.81 47.64 -44.71
C THR A 22 -7.49 48.29 -45.18
N SER A 23 -6.39 47.79 -44.59
CA SER A 23 -5.03 47.65 -45.18
C SER A 23 -3.94 48.74 -44.98
N LYS A 24 -2.69 48.23 -44.99
CA LYS A 24 -1.38 48.86 -45.31
C LYS A 24 -0.66 49.76 -44.27
N SER A 25 0.40 49.16 -43.72
CA SER A 25 1.73 49.73 -43.41
C SER A 25 2.26 50.74 -44.45
N PRO A 26 3.21 51.68 -44.16
CA PRO A 26 4.49 51.35 -43.50
C PRO A 26 5.25 52.47 -42.72
N LYS A 27 6.42 52.13 -42.13
CA LYS A 27 7.66 52.96 -41.92
C LYS A 27 7.53 54.33 -41.17
N THR A 28 8.51 54.86 -40.43
CA THR A 28 9.93 54.49 -40.14
C THR A 28 10.37 55.02 -38.76
N ALA A 29 11.57 54.63 -38.35
CA ALA A 29 12.31 55.04 -37.15
C ALA A 29 12.38 56.56 -36.85
N LEU A 30 12.66 56.88 -35.57
CA LEU A 30 13.82 57.71 -35.19
C LEU A 30 14.30 57.39 -33.76
N ASN A 31 15.61 57.55 -33.52
CA ASN A 31 16.25 57.45 -32.20
C ASN A 31 16.51 58.84 -31.62
N LEU A 32 16.54 58.96 -30.29
CA LEU A 32 17.45 59.74 -29.41
C LEU A 32 17.22 59.17 -27.98
N ARG A 33 18.22 58.89 -27.10
CA ARG A 33 19.24 59.75 -26.48
C ARG A 33 18.65 60.94 -25.69
N SER A 34 19.13 61.34 -24.51
CA SER A 34 20.09 60.77 -23.53
C SER A 34 20.11 61.69 -22.28
N GLY A 35 20.75 61.27 -21.18
CA GLY A 35 20.87 62.04 -19.91
C GLY A 35 20.22 61.27 -18.74
N GLU A 36 20.89 60.97 -17.63
CA GLU A 36 21.60 61.83 -16.63
C GLU A 36 20.64 62.53 -15.64
N GLU A 37 20.97 62.76 -14.37
CA GLU A 37 21.60 61.92 -13.32
C GLU A 37 21.36 62.62 -11.93
N LEU A 38 21.93 62.08 -10.84
CA LEU A 38 22.35 62.82 -9.62
C LEU A 38 21.34 63.52 -8.69
N SER A 39 21.00 62.79 -7.61
CA SER A 39 21.33 63.10 -6.19
C SER A 39 20.77 64.33 -5.43
N ALA A 40 20.12 64.07 -4.29
CA ALA A 40 20.44 64.53 -2.90
C ALA A 40 19.31 64.01 -1.96
N ARG A 41 19.48 63.38 -0.79
CA ARG A 41 20.46 63.42 0.32
C ARG A 41 20.34 64.67 1.23
N ILE A 42 19.48 64.58 2.26
CA ILE A 42 19.67 65.15 3.62
C ILE A 42 19.21 64.09 4.64
N ALA A 43 19.77 64.06 5.86
CA ALA A 43 19.45 63.08 6.90
C ALA A 43 19.58 63.65 8.33
N SER A 44 18.72 63.16 9.23
CA SER A 44 18.80 63.25 10.71
C SER A 44 17.71 62.31 11.29
N ILE A 45 17.89 61.47 12.34
CA ILE A 45 18.43 61.69 13.70
C ILE A 45 17.48 62.61 14.50
N SER A 46 16.88 62.29 15.66
CA SER A 46 16.73 61.06 16.48
C SER A 46 15.56 61.31 17.51
N LEU A 47 15.26 60.64 18.64
CA LEU A 47 15.91 59.64 19.52
C LEU A 47 14.84 58.89 20.38
N GLU A 48 15.13 57.63 20.72
CA GLU A 48 14.69 56.70 21.81
C GLU A 48 13.69 56.99 22.96
N GLN A 49 13.25 55.87 23.59
CA GLN A 49 12.83 55.65 25.01
C GLN A 49 11.47 56.25 25.50
N SER A 50 10.74 55.70 26.49
CA SER A 50 10.73 54.36 27.15
C SER A 50 9.60 54.21 28.20
N HIS A 51 9.11 52.98 28.47
CA HIS A 51 8.33 52.56 29.68
C HIS A 51 7.00 53.31 29.98
N SER A 52 6.11 52.89 30.90
CA SER A 52 5.50 51.57 31.23
C SER A 52 4.22 51.85 32.07
N ASP A 53 3.62 50.83 32.71
CA ASP A 53 2.65 50.94 33.84
C ASP A 53 1.20 51.46 33.50
N ILE A 54 0.18 51.34 34.38
CA ILE A 54 -0.46 50.13 34.98
C ILE A 54 -1.86 50.51 35.58
N VAL A 55 -2.92 49.78 35.19
CA VAL A 55 -4.12 49.37 35.98
C VAL A 55 -5.15 50.42 36.54
N THR A 56 -6.42 49.98 36.72
CA THR A 56 -7.58 50.56 37.50
C THR A 56 -8.24 51.88 37.03
N ASP A 57 -9.56 52.12 37.17
CA ASP A 57 -10.76 51.28 37.44
C ASP A 57 -12.06 52.08 37.10
N THR A 58 -13.25 51.43 37.03
CA THR A 58 -14.57 51.94 37.56
C THR A 58 -15.81 51.08 37.19
N SER A 59 -16.30 50.32 38.19
CA SER A 59 -17.70 50.04 38.60
C SER A 59 -18.94 50.47 37.76
N VAL A 60 -20.02 49.64 37.79
CA VAL A 60 -21.39 50.03 38.27
C VAL A 60 -22.36 48.82 38.46
N VAL A 61 -22.99 48.74 39.66
CA VAL A 61 -24.31 48.13 40.08
C VAL A 61 -24.71 46.70 39.60
N ASN A 62 -24.82 45.65 40.45
CA ASN A 62 -25.92 45.24 41.39
C ASN A 62 -27.25 44.80 40.70
N ILE A 63 -28.06 43.79 41.10
CA ILE A 63 -28.39 43.16 42.42
C ILE A 63 -28.58 41.61 42.31
N LYS A 64 -28.51 40.89 43.44
CA LYS A 64 -28.71 39.44 43.67
C LYS A 64 -30.13 38.91 43.37
N ASN A 65 -30.28 37.60 43.11
CA ASN A 65 -30.77 36.65 44.14
C ASN A 65 -30.54 35.16 43.83
N SER A 66 -30.70 34.31 44.85
CA SER A 66 -30.50 32.85 44.84
C SER A 66 -31.81 32.08 45.06
N GLY A 67 -31.93 30.85 44.55
CA GLY A 67 -33.01 29.94 44.95
C GLY A 67 -32.99 28.60 44.21
N SER A 68 -33.06 27.49 44.94
CA SER A 68 -33.19 26.14 44.41
C SER A 68 -34.40 25.45 45.04
N GLU A 69 -35.39 25.01 44.25
CA GLU A 69 -36.31 23.96 44.68
C GLU A 69 -37.04 23.28 43.49
N LYS A 70 -37.92 22.32 43.78
CA LYS A 70 -38.41 21.30 42.84
C LYS A 70 -39.90 21.44 42.47
N SER A 71 -40.22 20.89 41.29
CA SER A 71 -41.42 20.06 40.99
C SER A 71 -42.81 20.71 40.79
N VAL A 72 -43.73 19.89 40.23
CA VAL A 72 -45.22 20.00 40.23
C VAL A 72 -45.83 21.06 39.28
N PHE A 73 -46.84 20.80 38.44
CA PHE A 73 -47.44 19.59 37.82
C PHE A 73 -48.47 20.05 36.75
N HIS A 74 -48.89 19.17 35.80
CA HIS A 74 -50.25 18.98 35.23
C HIS A 74 -50.21 18.45 33.77
N ALA A 75 -51.20 17.73 33.22
CA ALA A 75 -52.12 16.70 33.77
C ALA A 75 -52.99 16.13 32.62
N HIS A 76 -53.15 14.78 32.55
CA HIS A 76 -54.22 13.94 31.94
C HIS A 76 -53.60 12.58 31.54
N ASN A 77 -53.99 11.40 32.05
CA ASN A 77 -55.30 10.69 32.13
C ASN A 77 -55.69 10.04 30.78
N GLU A 78 -56.09 8.75 30.67
CA GLU A 78 -56.07 7.60 31.61
C GLU A 78 -56.42 6.27 30.87
N GLY A 79 -56.33 5.10 31.54
CA GLY A 79 -56.77 3.76 31.03
C GLY A 79 -55.61 2.80 30.67
N ILE A 80 -55.39 1.58 31.23
CA ILE A 80 -56.22 0.56 31.92
C ILE A 80 -57.14 -0.18 30.90
N THR A 81 -57.15 -1.52 30.73
CA THR A 81 -56.96 -2.67 31.65
C THR A 81 -56.35 -3.94 30.97
N VAL A 82 -56.05 -4.99 31.76
CA VAL A 82 -55.65 -6.36 31.36
C VAL A 82 -56.87 -7.29 31.18
N ALA A 83 -56.82 -8.24 30.22
CA ALA A 83 -57.61 -9.50 30.24
C ALA A 83 -57.00 -10.60 29.35
N SER A 84 -57.26 -11.88 29.68
CA SER A 84 -56.80 -13.07 28.93
C SER A 84 -57.95 -14.04 28.64
N VAL A 85 -57.98 -14.68 27.46
CA VAL A 85 -58.92 -15.78 27.14
C VAL A 85 -58.23 -16.88 26.33
N LYS A 86 -58.54 -18.15 26.61
CA LYS A 86 -58.11 -19.34 25.84
C LYS A 86 -59.12 -19.67 24.73
N GLY A 87 -58.66 -20.21 23.60
CA GLY A 87 -59.54 -20.80 22.57
C GLY A 87 -58.84 -21.93 21.80
N SER A 88 -59.53 -23.04 21.54
CA SER A 88 -58.99 -24.22 20.84
C SER A 88 -60.10 -25.05 20.20
N MET A 89 -60.01 -25.29 18.88
CA MET A 89 -60.59 -26.38 18.05
C MET A 89 -59.97 -26.21 16.64
N LYS A 90 -59.45 -27.20 15.89
CA LYS A 90 -59.79 -28.61 15.54
C LYS A 90 -60.73 -28.78 14.32
N ASN A 91 -60.19 -29.48 13.31
CA ASN A 91 -60.81 -30.32 12.26
C ASN A 91 -61.83 -29.62 11.31
N THR A 92 -61.81 -29.79 9.98
CA THR A 92 -61.88 -31.03 9.15
C THR A 92 -61.21 -30.80 7.77
N GLU A 93 -60.40 -31.74 7.25
CA GLU A 93 -60.73 -32.83 6.30
C GLU A 93 -61.31 -32.43 4.93
N ASN A 94 -60.56 -32.75 3.86
CA ASN A 94 -61.09 -33.58 2.76
C ASN A 94 -59.99 -34.24 1.89
N HIS A 95 -60.40 -35.28 1.15
CA HIS A 95 -59.61 -36.21 0.33
C HIS A 95 -58.99 -35.53 -0.93
N THR A 96 -57.95 -36.04 -1.60
CA THR A 96 -57.81 -37.43 -2.13
C THR A 96 -56.43 -38.10 -2.08
N GLN A 97 -56.51 -39.41 -1.90
CA GLN A 97 -55.72 -40.57 -2.37
C GLN A 97 -54.96 -40.39 -3.71
N GLU A 98 -53.94 -41.19 -4.08
CA GLU A 98 -53.51 -42.50 -3.52
C GLU A 98 -52.06 -42.93 -3.88
N ASN A 99 -51.51 -43.86 -3.08
CA ASN A 99 -50.55 -44.95 -3.42
C ASN A 99 -49.17 -44.62 -4.05
N SER A 100 -48.10 -45.40 -3.83
CA SER A 100 -47.93 -46.68 -3.10
C SER A 100 -46.59 -46.72 -2.32
N ALA A 101 -46.34 -47.76 -1.53
CA ALA A 101 -45.13 -47.88 -0.70
C ALA A 101 -44.54 -49.31 -0.69
N GLU A 102 -43.21 -49.40 -0.76
CA GLU A 102 -42.35 -50.52 -0.34
C GLU A 102 -40.95 -49.90 -0.09
N SER A 103 -40.28 -49.93 1.06
CA SER A 103 -40.13 -50.84 2.22
C SER A 103 -38.99 -51.88 2.08
N ARG A 104 -38.15 -51.98 3.13
CA ARG A 104 -37.09 -53.00 3.39
C ARG A 104 -35.78 -52.81 2.57
N THR A 105 -34.56 -53.12 3.07
CA THR A 105 -34.11 -53.47 4.44
C THR A 105 -32.61 -53.20 4.70
N ARG A 106 -32.32 -52.79 5.94
CA ARG A 106 -31.09 -52.93 6.77
C ARG A 106 -29.90 -53.83 6.33
N LYS A 107 -28.70 -53.41 6.77
CA LYS A 107 -27.36 -54.07 6.84
C LYS A 107 -26.61 -54.16 5.49
N GLY A 108 -25.27 -54.04 5.40
CA GLY A 108 -24.24 -53.67 6.40
C GLY A 108 -23.11 -54.71 6.57
N ILE A 109 -21.91 -54.24 6.95
CA ILE A 109 -20.72 -54.96 7.46
C ILE A 109 -19.66 -55.48 6.44
N VAL A 110 -18.54 -54.73 6.41
CA VAL A 110 -17.11 -55.16 6.41
C VAL A 110 -16.31 -55.41 5.10
N SER A 111 -15.01 -55.10 5.25
CA SER A 111 -13.88 -54.94 4.32
C SER A 111 -13.45 -56.13 3.45
N ALA A 112 -12.66 -55.80 2.42
CA ALA A 112 -11.54 -56.62 1.96
C ALA A 112 -10.28 -55.76 1.73
N PHE A 113 -9.13 -56.18 2.29
CA PHE A 113 -7.80 -55.74 1.85
C PHE A 113 -7.37 -56.56 0.64
N MET A 114 -6.65 -55.96 -0.31
CA MET A 114 -5.71 -56.70 -1.18
C MET A 114 -4.44 -55.86 -1.41
N THR A 115 -3.31 -56.55 -1.42
CA THR A 115 -1.94 -56.01 -1.53
C THR A 115 -1.27 -56.42 -2.85
N MET A 116 -0.12 -55.79 -3.13
CA MET A 116 0.87 -56.09 -4.19
C MET A 116 0.62 -55.35 -5.53
N ASP A 117 1.64 -54.89 -6.26
CA ASP A 117 3.09 -55.20 -6.20
C ASP A 117 4.03 -53.96 -6.30
N ILE A 118 5.32 -54.17 -6.03
CA ILE A 118 6.41 -53.17 -6.17
C ILE A 118 7.35 -53.53 -7.32
N PRO A 119 7.76 -52.55 -8.15
CA PRO A 119 9.07 -52.58 -8.78
C PRO A 119 9.90 -51.28 -8.55
N SER A 120 11.22 -51.41 -8.59
CA SER A 120 12.22 -50.33 -8.44
C SER A 120 13.60 -50.84 -8.87
N PRO A 121 14.61 -49.99 -9.16
CA PRO A 121 14.56 -48.67 -9.79
C PRO A 121 15.59 -48.48 -10.94
N SER A 122 15.37 -47.54 -11.87
CA SER A 122 16.45 -46.98 -12.71
C SER A 122 16.13 -45.58 -13.27
N ASP A 123 17.19 -44.89 -13.70
CA ASP A 123 17.23 -43.71 -14.58
C ASP A 123 16.53 -42.42 -14.12
N SER A 124 17.26 -41.65 -13.31
CA SER A 124 16.98 -40.24 -13.01
C SER A 124 17.36 -39.28 -14.16
N PRO A 125 16.44 -38.44 -14.67
CA PRO A 125 16.78 -37.32 -15.55
C PRO A 125 17.21 -36.08 -14.75
N VAL A 126 18.22 -35.37 -15.25
CA VAL A 126 18.83 -34.17 -14.66
C VAL A 126 17.82 -33.06 -14.35
N SER A 127 17.94 -32.42 -13.18
CA SER A 127 17.13 -31.28 -12.77
C SER A 127 17.33 -30.05 -13.67
N PRO A 128 16.26 -29.40 -14.18
CA PRO A 128 16.38 -28.12 -14.87
C PRO A 128 16.73 -26.99 -13.89
N PRO A 129 17.46 -25.93 -14.31
CA PRO A 129 17.86 -24.83 -13.46
C PRO A 129 16.67 -23.91 -13.07
N PRO A 130 16.78 -23.14 -11.97
CA PRO A 130 15.73 -22.24 -11.54
C PRO A 130 15.50 -21.11 -12.56
N TYR A 131 14.29 -21.06 -13.12
CA TYR A 131 13.91 -20.08 -14.14
C TYR A 131 13.84 -18.65 -13.56
N ARG A 132 14.57 -17.73 -14.19
CA ARG A 132 14.40 -16.28 -13.96
C ARG A 132 13.15 -15.79 -14.71
N SER A 133 12.12 -15.39 -13.97
CA SER A 133 10.95 -14.72 -14.54
C SER A 133 11.28 -13.27 -14.93
N TYR A 134 11.60 -13.06 -16.20
CA TYR A 134 11.74 -11.73 -16.80
C TYR A 134 10.37 -11.09 -17.08
N THR A 135 9.53 -10.89 -16.05
CA THR A 135 8.31 -10.08 -16.22
C THR A 135 8.71 -8.62 -16.44
N THR A 136 8.29 -8.02 -17.55
CA THR A 136 8.53 -6.60 -17.77
C THR A 136 7.61 -5.80 -16.86
N ASN A 137 8.17 -4.94 -16.00
CA ASN A 137 7.45 -4.32 -14.88
C ASN A 137 6.41 -3.26 -15.31
N PHE A 138 5.26 -3.71 -15.82
CA PHE A 138 4.01 -2.98 -15.71
C PHE A 138 3.53 -3.04 -14.26
N ARG A 139 3.97 -2.09 -13.43
CA ARG A 139 3.27 -1.77 -12.18
C ARG A 139 1.84 -1.42 -12.55
N GLU A 140 0.87 -2.17 -12.03
CA GLU A 140 -0.53 -1.81 -12.09
C GLU A 140 -0.73 -0.50 -11.31
N ILE A 141 -1.34 0.49 -11.95
CA ILE A 141 -1.73 1.75 -11.30
C ILE A 141 -3.25 1.69 -11.14
N SER A 142 -3.74 1.78 -9.92
CA SER A 142 -5.17 1.90 -9.65
C SER A 142 -5.69 3.24 -10.19
N THR A 143 -6.81 3.19 -10.92
CA THR A 143 -7.37 4.35 -11.61
C THR A 143 -8.03 5.33 -10.64
N THR A 144 -7.81 6.63 -10.84
CA THR A 144 -8.27 7.68 -9.91
C THR A 144 -9.49 8.45 -10.41
N ARG A 145 -10.61 8.29 -9.70
CA ARG A 145 -11.71 9.25 -9.50
C ARG A 145 -12.07 10.21 -10.66
N SER A 146 -13.16 9.89 -11.36
CA SER A 146 -14.00 10.92 -12.00
C SER A 146 -14.89 11.62 -10.95
N LYS A 147 -15.40 12.82 -11.26
CA LYS A 147 -16.36 13.56 -10.43
C LYS A 147 -17.80 13.26 -10.86
N GLN A 148 -18.71 13.13 -9.90
CA GLN A 148 -20.15 13.31 -10.10
C GLN A 148 -20.74 14.18 -8.97
N ASN A 149 -21.90 14.78 -9.24
CA ASN A 149 -22.58 15.74 -8.36
C ASN A 149 -23.57 15.04 -7.41
N GLU A 150 -24.05 15.79 -6.43
CA GLU A 150 -24.93 15.35 -5.35
C GLU A 150 -26.27 14.76 -5.82
N PHE A 151 -26.69 13.65 -5.18
CA PHE A 151 -28.07 13.42 -4.70
C PHE A 151 -28.00 12.49 -3.47
N LYS A 152 -29.04 12.47 -2.62
CA LYS A 152 -28.97 11.99 -1.23
C LYS A 152 -29.65 10.64 -0.95
N ASN A 153 -29.07 9.92 0.03
CA ASN A 153 -29.60 8.83 0.87
C ASN A 153 -29.87 7.46 0.19
N GLY A 154 -29.15 6.42 0.61
CA GLY A 154 -29.36 5.05 0.08
C GLY A 154 -28.68 3.84 0.75
N VAL A 155 -28.00 3.97 1.91
CA VAL A 155 -27.25 2.91 2.63
C VAL A 155 -26.02 2.38 1.88
N ASP A 156 -24.83 2.76 2.37
CA ASP A 156 -23.55 2.46 1.71
C ASP A 156 -23.07 1.01 1.85
N LYS A 157 -22.54 0.45 0.76
CA LYS A 157 -21.65 -0.73 0.73
C LYS A 157 -20.63 -0.57 -0.41
N ASP A 158 -19.48 0.01 -0.10
CA ASP A 158 -18.50 0.43 -1.12
C ASP A 158 -17.25 -0.47 -1.19
N VAL A 159 -17.16 -1.21 -2.29
CA VAL A 159 -16.01 -1.34 -3.21
C VAL A 159 -14.60 -1.66 -2.66
N GLU A 160 -14.05 -2.76 -3.16
CA GLU A 160 -12.64 -3.15 -3.03
C GLU A 160 -11.68 -2.11 -3.62
N ASN A 161 -10.77 -1.59 -2.79
CA ASN A 161 -9.50 -1.04 -3.24
C ASN A 161 -8.38 -2.01 -2.86
N LYS A 162 -7.26 -2.04 -3.61
CA LYS A 162 -6.10 -2.91 -3.33
C LYS A 162 -5.37 -2.50 -2.03
N PHE A 163 -5.94 -2.89 -0.90
CA PHE A 163 -5.37 -2.80 0.45
C PHE A 163 -5.20 -4.21 1.05
N ASN A 164 -4.36 -4.31 2.08
CA ASN A 164 -4.28 -5.49 2.93
C ASN A 164 -5.61 -5.65 3.71
N PRO A 165 -6.28 -6.81 3.75
CA PRO A 165 -7.56 -6.97 4.46
C PRO A 165 -7.48 -6.56 5.95
N VAL A 166 -6.34 -6.79 6.62
CA VAL A 166 -6.09 -6.34 8.01
C VAL A 166 -6.18 -4.82 8.17
N SER A 167 -5.92 -4.05 7.10
CA SER A 167 -6.04 -2.59 7.11
C SER A 167 -7.49 -2.11 7.10
N GLN A 168 -8.44 -2.89 6.58
CA GLN A 168 -9.87 -2.54 6.69
C GLN A 168 -10.39 -2.78 8.11
N THR A 169 -10.00 -3.89 8.75
CA THR A 169 -10.40 -4.23 10.13
C THR A 169 -9.99 -3.15 11.14
N LEU A 170 -8.81 -2.53 10.94
CA LEU A 170 -8.27 -1.46 11.78
C LEU A 170 -8.74 -0.04 11.40
N SER A 171 -9.64 0.10 10.43
CA SER A 171 -10.14 1.40 9.94
C SER A 171 -11.60 1.70 10.27
N LEU A 172 -12.30 0.77 10.92
CA LEU A 172 -13.69 0.93 11.37
C LEU A 172 -13.73 1.78 12.64
N GLN A 173 -14.26 3.00 12.54
CA GLN A 173 -14.39 3.93 13.67
C GLN A 173 -15.27 3.36 14.79
N THR A 174 -14.70 3.27 16.00
CA THR A 174 -15.45 3.05 17.25
C THR A 174 -15.29 4.26 18.16
N ASN A 175 -16.37 5.03 18.31
CA ASN A 175 -16.37 6.25 19.13
C ASN A 175 -16.44 5.89 20.63
N VAL A 176 -15.35 6.07 21.37
CA VAL A 176 -15.29 5.86 22.83
C VAL A 176 -14.67 7.09 23.50
N ARG A 177 -15.18 7.48 24.68
CA ARG A 177 -14.83 8.73 25.38
C ARG A 177 -13.59 8.55 26.27
N GLN A 178 -12.73 9.57 26.32
CA GLN A 178 -11.60 9.65 27.26
C GLN A 178 -12.07 9.79 28.70
N PHE A 179 -11.37 9.17 29.66
CA PHE A 179 -11.24 9.68 31.03
C PHE A 179 -9.85 9.35 31.60
N LYS A 180 -9.54 9.89 32.79
CA LYS A 180 -8.18 10.22 33.24
C LYS A 180 -8.03 9.92 34.74
N LEU A 181 -6.99 9.20 35.15
CA LEU A 181 -6.67 8.93 36.56
C LEU A 181 -5.15 8.95 36.85
N SER A 182 -4.79 8.85 38.12
CA SER A 182 -3.62 9.54 38.69
C SER A 182 -2.55 8.65 39.33
N SER A 183 -1.33 9.19 39.44
CA SER A 183 -0.11 8.51 39.88
C SER A 183 0.23 8.67 41.38
N THR A 184 0.83 7.63 41.97
CA THR A 184 1.80 7.72 43.09
C THR A 184 2.88 6.65 42.91
N ALA A 185 4.07 6.83 43.50
CA ALA A 185 5.30 6.16 43.04
C ALA A 185 6.14 5.50 44.16
N ALA A 186 7.01 4.58 43.75
CA ALA A 186 8.18 4.08 44.48
C ALA A 186 9.36 3.92 43.49
N ALA A 187 10.60 3.94 43.99
CA ALA A 187 11.80 4.02 43.15
C ALA A 187 12.40 2.65 42.77
N HIS A 188 13.24 2.63 41.73
CA HIS A 188 14.04 1.50 41.23
C HIS A 188 13.30 0.39 40.44
N CYS A 189 12.27 0.76 39.68
CA CYS A 189 11.89 0.07 38.44
C CYS A 189 11.80 1.07 37.29
N TYR A 190 11.80 0.60 36.04
CA TYR A 190 11.44 1.44 34.90
C TYR A 190 10.01 1.95 35.09
N SER A 191 9.84 3.28 35.18
CA SER A 191 8.53 3.90 35.37
C SER A 191 7.57 3.53 34.22
N PRO A 192 6.26 3.32 34.47
CA PRO A 192 5.32 2.99 33.40
C PRO A 192 5.31 4.06 32.31
N LEU A 193 5.80 3.71 31.10
CA LEU A 193 6.00 4.62 29.97
C LEU A 193 4.68 5.00 29.25
N LEU A 194 3.54 4.79 29.89
CA LEU A 194 2.21 4.98 29.32
C LEU A 194 1.67 6.37 29.64
N VAL A 195 1.67 7.24 28.63
CA VAL A 195 0.94 8.51 28.61
C VAL A 195 0.02 8.50 27.39
N HIS A 196 -1.21 8.97 27.55
CA HIS A 196 -2.16 9.01 26.43
C HIS A 196 -1.63 9.87 25.28
N SER A 197 -1.92 9.45 24.04
CA SER A 197 -1.89 10.35 22.89
C SER A 197 -2.84 11.54 23.15
N PRO A 198 -2.54 12.77 22.69
CA PRO A 198 -3.50 13.87 22.75
C PRO A 198 -4.69 13.57 21.85
N ILE A 199 -5.78 13.06 22.45
CA ILE A 199 -7.10 12.93 21.82
C ILE A 199 -7.81 14.29 21.96
N GLU A 200 -7.25 15.31 21.31
CA GLU A 200 -7.92 16.57 20.98
C GLU A 200 -7.47 16.88 19.54
N ASP A 201 -8.46 17.01 18.64
CA ASP A 201 -8.38 16.99 17.18
C ASP A 201 -7.82 15.71 16.52
N GLU A 202 -8.55 15.19 15.51
CA GLU A 202 -7.94 14.27 14.53
C GLU A 202 -6.80 15.04 13.83
N PRO A 203 -5.56 14.49 13.75
CA PRO A 203 -4.46 15.19 13.10
C PRO A 203 -4.79 15.39 11.62
N GLN A 204 -5.11 16.64 11.27
CA GLN A 204 -5.51 17.03 9.92
C GLN A 204 -4.59 16.38 8.91
N LYS A 205 -5.19 15.69 7.93
CA LYS A 205 -4.51 14.79 7.01
C LYS A 205 -3.61 15.58 6.06
N ARG A 206 -2.41 15.94 6.55
CA ARG A 206 -1.47 16.86 5.90
C ARG A 206 -1.24 16.42 4.46
N GLN A 207 -1.32 17.36 3.52
CA GLN A 207 -1.15 17.05 2.10
C GLN A 207 0.32 16.68 1.84
N VAL A 208 0.59 15.38 1.76
CA VAL A 208 1.93 14.85 1.45
C VAL A 208 2.29 15.23 0.02
N ASP A 209 3.40 15.95 -0.15
CA ASP A 209 3.83 16.41 -1.47
C ASP A 209 4.41 15.27 -2.34
N PHE A 210 4.62 15.58 -3.63
CA PHE A 210 5.11 14.60 -4.60
C PHE A 210 6.53 14.10 -4.26
N TRP A 211 7.41 14.97 -3.76
CA TRP A 211 8.79 14.57 -3.44
C TRP A 211 8.89 13.75 -2.17
N THR A 212 8.12 14.04 -1.12
CA THR A 212 8.10 13.23 0.13
C THR A 212 7.73 11.78 -0.17
N ASN A 213 6.69 11.54 -0.96
CA ASN A 213 6.32 10.20 -1.40
C ASN A 213 7.44 9.56 -2.25
N SER A 214 8.05 10.33 -3.15
CA SER A 214 9.14 9.85 -4.01
C SER A 214 10.39 9.48 -3.22
N GLU A 215 10.77 10.27 -2.22
CA GLU A 215 11.91 10.00 -1.34
C GLU A 215 11.64 8.88 -0.36
N TYR A 216 10.40 8.71 0.14
CA TYR A 216 10.01 7.55 0.93
C TYR A 216 10.18 6.25 0.13
N ASP A 217 9.57 6.16 -1.05
CA ASP A 217 9.60 4.97 -1.92
C ASP A 217 11.03 4.58 -2.33
N HIS A 218 11.87 5.56 -2.64
CA HIS A 218 13.21 5.35 -3.19
C HIS A 218 14.34 5.61 -2.17
N PHE A 219 14.02 5.67 -0.87
CA PHE A 219 14.99 6.02 0.19
C PHE A 219 16.24 5.15 0.16
N PHE A 220 16.03 3.82 0.12
CA PHE A 220 17.05 2.78 -0.01
C PHE A 220 17.50 2.52 -1.47
N GLY A 221 17.14 3.38 -2.42
CA GLY A 221 17.51 3.29 -3.83
C GLY A 221 16.62 2.33 -4.66
N ILE A 222 17.22 1.76 -5.71
CA ILE A 222 16.55 0.84 -6.66
C ILE A 222 16.84 -0.63 -6.32
N ASN A 223 17.26 -0.89 -5.08
CA ASN A 223 17.57 -2.24 -4.62
C ASN A 223 16.28 -3.08 -4.60
N ASN A 224 16.27 -4.18 -5.37
CA ASN A 224 15.11 -5.05 -5.46
C ASN A 224 15.07 -5.99 -4.25
N PHE A 225 14.68 -5.46 -3.09
CA PHE A 225 14.53 -6.18 -1.83
C PHE A 225 13.52 -7.34 -1.86
N LYS A 226 13.01 -7.75 -3.04
CA LYS A 226 12.04 -8.85 -3.15
C LYS A 226 12.57 -10.13 -2.51
N ARG A 227 13.85 -10.49 -2.68
CA ARG A 227 14.39 -11.72 -2.07
C ARG A 227 14.39 -11.60 -0.54
N GLU A 228 14.79 -10.47 -0.02
CA GLU A 228 14.90 -10.16 1.41
C GLU A 228 13.51 -9.99 2.05
N ILE A 229 12.51 -9.53 1.29
CA ILE A 229 11.10 -9.46 1.68
C ILE A 229 10.44 -10.83 1.66
N GLU A 230 10.69 -11.68 0.66
CA GLU A 230 10.22 -13.09 0.70
C GLU A 230 10.93 -13.87 1.83
N LEU A 231 12.23 -13.62 2.07
CA LEU A 231 12.98 -14.18 3.20
C LEU A 231 12.39 -13.72 4.54
N ALA A 232 12.05 -12.43 4.69
CA ALA A 232 11.38 -11.88 5.86
C ALA A 232 9.93 -12.39 6.05
N LYS A 233 9.26 -12.86 5.00
CA LYS A 233 7.98 -13.59 5.11
C LYS A 233 8.19 -15.03 5.58
N ALA A 234 9.21 -15.73 5.07
CA ALA A 234 9.54 -17.10 5.47
C ALA A 234 9.98 -17.14 6.96
N MET A 235 10.97 -16.33 7.32
CA MET A 235 11.48 -16.18 8.70
C MET A 235 10.47 -15.49 9.66
N ARG A 236 9.21 -15.31 9.26
CA ARG A 236 8.17 -14.72 10.12
C ARG A 236 7.65 -15.69 11.18
N PHE A 237 7.68 -16.99 10.88
CA PHE A 237 7.08 -18.06 11.70
C PHE A 237 7.95 -19.34 11.75
N GLU A 238 9.23 -19.25 11.44
CA GLU A 238 10.18 -20.38 11.36
C GLU A 238 11.29 -20.27 12.42
N ASP A 239 11.20 -21.09 13.47
CA ASP A 239 12.26 -21.24 14.50
C ASP A 239 13.17 -22.46 14.24
N SER A 240 12.71 -23.46 13.48
CA SER A 240 13.38 -24.76 13.33
C SER A 240 14.23 -24.91 12.06
N VAL A 241 14.07 -24.03 11.07
CA VAL A 241 14.84 -24.00 9.83
C VAL A 241 15.18 -22.55 9.51
N VAL A 242 16.19 -21.99 10.19
CA VAL A 242 16.74 -20.70 9.76
C VAL A 242 17.49 -20.93 8.44
N PRO A 243 17.21 -20.17 7.36
CA PRO A 243 17.92 -20.30 6.09
C PRO A 243 19.43 -20.12 6.25
N ASP A 244 20.23 -20.69 5.35
CA ASP A 244 21.68 -20.44 5.32
C ASP A 244 21.94 -18.97 4.96
N LEU A 245 22.37 -18.17 5.95
CA LEU A 245 22.70 -16.76 5.80
C LEU A 245 24.21 -16.51 5.62
N THR A 246 25.03 -17.55 5.41
CA THR A 246 26.50 -17.42 5.30
C THR A 246 26.94 -16.62 4.08
N THR A 247 26.17 -16.64 3.00
CA THR A 247 26.41 -15.83 1.80
C THR A 247 25.87 -14.40 1.90
N GLU A 248 25.04 -14.10 2.91
CA GLU A 248 24.25 -12.88 2.94
C GLU A 248 24.99 -11.69 3.58
N ARG A 249 25.21 -10.66 2.76
CA ARG A 249 25.90 -9.41 3.13
C ARG A 249 24.95 -8.34 3.65
N ASN A 250 23.65 -8.45 3.34
CA ASN A 250 22.61 -7.48 3.69
C ASN A 250 21.44 -8.23 4.36
N ILE A 251 20.72 -7.59 5.29
CA ILE A 251 19.43 -8.10 5.78
C ILE A 251 18.40 -6.97 5.90
N TYR A 252 17.11 -7.31 5.71
CA TYR A 252 16.00 -6.35 5.70
C TYR A 252 14.98 -6.68 6.81
N ILE A 253 14.99 -5.89 7.87
CA ILE A 253 14.06 -5.99 8.99
C ILE A 253 12.90 -5.00 8.79
N ASN A 254 11.66 -5.47 8.93
CA ASN A 254 10.47 -4.64 8.78
C ASN A 254 9.38 -5.02 9.80
N THR A 255 8.37 -4.15 9.96
CA THR A 255 7.24 -4.25 10.91
C THR A 255 6.46 -5.59 10.92
N LYS A 256 6.68 -6.49 9.94
CA LYS A 256 6.03 -7.81 9.90
C LYS A 256 6.83 -8.96 10.52
N ILE A 257 8.14 -8.77 10.79
CA ILE A 257 9.01 -9.79 11.41
C ILE A 257 8.71 -9.88 12.91
N ILE A 258 8.69 -11.09 13.45
CA ILE A 258 8.24 -11.35 14.83
C ILE A 258 9.43 -11.65 15.77
N ASN A 259 10.37 -12.51 15.33
CA ASN A 259 11.57 -12.90 16.07
C ASN A 259 12.80 -12.11 15.57
N SER A 260 12.76 -10.78 15.65
CA SER A 260 13.77 -9.92 14.98
C SER A 260 15.18 -10.07 15.57
N ASP A 261 15.27 -10.42 16.85
CA ASP A 261 16.50 -10.76 17.57
C ASP A 261 17.15 -12.03 17.03
N LYS A 262 16.46 -13.18 16.98
CA LYS A 262 16.99 -14.45 16.45
C LYS A 262 17.44 -14.34 15.00
N VAL A 263 16.72 -13.54 14.21
CA VAL A 263 17.02 -13.27 12.80
C VAL A 263 18.33 -12.48 12.67
N ILE A 264 18.55 -11.46 13.51
CA ILE A 264 19.83 -10.72 13.54
C ILE A 264 20.95 -11.59 14.09
N ASP A 265 20.72 -12.32 15.18
CA ASP A 265 21.67 -13.22 15.84
C ASP A 265 22.25 -14.26 14.85
N THR A 266 21.36 -15.02 14.19
CA THR A 266 21.77 -16.01 13.19
C THR A 266 22.43 -15.35 11.99
N TYR A 267 21.94 -14.19 11.54
CA TYR A 267 22.52 -13.44 10.44
C TYR A 267 23.95 -12.97 10.72
N LEU A 268 24.24 -12.45 11.92
CA LEU A 268 25.57 -11.98 12.29
C LEU A 268 26.54 -13.15 12.49
N LYS A 269 26.09 -14.25 13.10
CA LYS A 269 26.89 -15.47 13.31
C LYS A 269 27.14 -16.27 12.01
N SER A 270 26.36 -16.03 10.95
CA SER A 270 26.50 -16.74 9.67
C SER A 270 27.54 -16.11 8.73
N GLY A 271 28.65 -16.82 8.51
CA GLY A 271 29.68 -16.49 7.52
C GLY A 271 30.79 -15.59 8.07
N SER A 272 31.75 -15.22 7.20
CA SER A 272 32.90 -14.39 7.59
C SER A 272 32.98 -13.11 6.76
N GLY A 273 32.71 -11.98 7.40
CA GLY A 273 32.75 -10.65 6.80
C GLY A 273 31.80 -9.69 7.50
N LYS A 274 32.03 -8.37 7.34
CA LYS A 274 31.11 -7.37 7.87
C LYS A 274 29.83 -7.27 7.02
N LYS A 275 28.73 -6.93 7.68
CA LYS A 275 27.34 -7.02 7.21
C LYS A 275 26.62 -5.67 7.30
N ASP A 276 25.63 -5.45 6.45
CA ASP A 276 24.84 -4.21 6.37
C ASP A 276 23.36 -4.45 6.74
N LEU A 277 22.85 -3.67 7.70
CA LEU A 277 21.52 -3.85 8.29
C LEU A 277 20.54 -2.78 7.77
N TYR A 278 19.44 -3.21 7.14
CA TYR A 278 18.33 -2.34 6.71
C TYR A 278 17.14 -2.50 7.66
N ILE A 279 16.62 -1.38 8.16
CA ILE A 279 15.49 -1.31 9.11
C ILE A 279 14.40 -0.42 8.51
N ASP A 280 13.22 -0.99 8.31
CA ASP A 280 12.05 -0.35 7.70
C ASP A 280 10.82 -0.48 8.61
N LEU A 281 10.68 0.45 9.56
CA LEU A 281 9.66 0.35 10.62
C LEU A 281 8.59 1.43 10.48
N ILE A 282 7.35 0.96 10.38
CA ILE A 282 6.15 1.73 10.64
C ILE A 282 5.87 1.66 12.14
N LEU A 283 5.79 2.79 12.84
CA LEU A 283 5.64 2.88 14.30
C LEU A 283 4.18 2.66 14.77
N ASN A 284 3.66 1.47 14.47
CA ASN A 284 2.56 0.84 15.20
C ASN A 284 3.13 -0.07 16.31
N ASN A 285 2.27 -0.74 17.08
CA ASN A 285 2.63 -1.63 18.19
C ASN A 285 3.79 -2.58 17.83
N ASN A 286 3.63 -3.36 16.76
CA ASN A 286 4.63 -4.32 16.29
C ASN A 286 5.95 -3.63 15.91
N GLY A 287 5.91 -2.53 15.16
CA GLY A 287 7.11 -1.80 14.76
C GLY A 287 7.88 -1.21 15.95
N CYS A 288 7.16 -0.78 16.98
CA CYS A 288 7.74 -0.33 18.24
C CYS A 288 8.33 -1.48 19.06
N ASN A 289 7.64 -2.63 19.14
CA ASN A 289 8.16 -3.84 19.79
C ASN A 289 9.44 -4.34 19.10
N ILE A 290 9.46 -4.37 17.77
CA ILE A 290 10.64 -4.72 16.97
C ILE A 290 11.79 -3.73 17.21
N LEU A 291 11.51 -2.42 17.26
CA LEU A 291 12.52 -1.41 17.63
C LEU A 291 13.12 -1.72 19.01
N LEU A 292 12.29 -1.99 20.01
CA LEU A 292 12.72 -2.31 21.38
C LEU A 292 13.50 -3.63 21.45
N GLN A 293 13.10 -4.67 20.70
CA GLN A 293 13.86 -5.91 20.54
C GLN A 293 15.26 -5.63 19.98
N ILE A 294 15.37 -4.87 18.89
CA ILE A 294 16.65 -4.53 18.24
C ILE A 294 17.55 -3.71 19.20
N MET A 295 16.99 -2.71 19.88
CA MET A 295 17.75 -1.90 20.86
C MET A 295 18.24 -2.74 22.05
N LYS A 296 17.40 -3.63 22.59
CA LYS A 296 17.76 -4.56 23.68
C LYS A 296 18.80 -5.57 23.23
N TYR A 297 18.66 -6.13 22.02
CA TYR A 297 19.60 -7.11 21.46
C TYR A 297 21.00 -6.50 21.32
N PHE A 298 21.16 -5.35 20.66
CA PHE A 298 22.50 -4.74 20.51
C PHE A 298 23.09 -4.20 21.81
N LYS A 299 22.25 -3.79 22.77
CA LYS A 299 22.69 -3.39 24.13
C LYS A 299 23.20 -4.58 24.95
N ASN A 300 22.73 -5.79 24.65
CA ASN A 300 23.20 -7.03 25.28
C ASN A 300 24.38 -7.68 24.53
N HIS A 301 24.53 -7.41 23.23
CA HIS A 301 25.50 -8.07 22.34
C HIS A 301 26.45 -7.05 21.65
N GLU A 302 27.06 -6.14 22.43
CA GLU A 302 27.91 -5.06 21.91
C GLU A 302 29.07 -5.57 21.02
N LEU A 303 29.60 -6.77 21.27
CA LEU A 303 30.65 -7.38 20.44
C LEU A 303 30.14 -7.79 19.04
N GLU A 304 28.88 -8.21 18.92
CA GLU A 304 28.29 -8.65 17.65
C GLU A 304 27.96 -7.44 16.75
N LEU A 305 27.76 -6.27 17.35
CA LEU A 305 27.67 -5.00 16.62
C LEU A 305 28.91 -4.74 15.76
N ASP A 306 30.09 -5.27 16.11
CA ASP A 306 31.31 -5.04 15.34
C ASP A 306 31.36 -5.80 14.00
N LEU A 307 30.51 -6.80 13.85
CA LEU A 307 30.22 -7.47 12.58
C LEU A 307 29.38 -6.58 11.66
N ILE A 308 28.75 -5.52 12.16
CA ILE A 308 28.01 -4.53 11.34
C ILE A 308 28.95 -3.44 10.81
N ASN A 309 28.87 -3.22 9.50
CA ASN A 309 29.56 -2.18 8.73
C ASN A 309 28.72 -0.90 8.59
N SER A 310 27.41 -1.03 8.34
CA SER A 310 26.48 0.08 8.16
C SER A 310 25.07 -0.28 8.63
N VAL A 311 24.35 0.71 9.15
CA VAL A 311 22.90 0.63 9.38
C VAL A 311 22.18 1.65 8.49
N PHE A 312 21.07 1.22 7.89
CA PHE A 312 20.22 2.01 7.01
C PHE A 312 18.79 2.00 7.57
N VAL A 313 18.28 3.15 8.00
CA VAL A 313 17.02 3.25 8.77
C VAL A 313 16.00 4.12 8.04
N ARG A 314 14.81 3.56 7.75
CA ARG A 314 13.62 4.28 7.31
C ARG A 314 12.50 4.08 8.32
N ILE A 315 11.88 5.17 8.75
CA ILE A 315 10.81 5.17 9.75
C ILE A 315 9.61 5.94 9.21
N SER A 316 8.42 5.34 9.32
CA SER A 316 7.15 6.04 9.17
C SER A 316 6.43 6.11 10.51
N ALA A 317 6.15 7.32 10.98
CA ALA A 317 5.47 7.60 12.23
C ALA A 317 4.11 8.26 11.97
N SER A 318 3.11 7.98 12.80
CA SER A 318 1.85 8.74 12.75
C SER A 318 1.99 10.12 13.41
N TYR A 319 2.90 10.27 14.40
CA TYR A 319 3.10 11.51 15.16
C TYR A 319 4.59 11.87 15.33
N GLU A 320 4.91 13.16 15.31
CA GLU A 320 6.27 13.70 15.52
C GLU A 320 6.90 13.24 16.85
N ASN A 321 6.10 13.07 17.89
CA ASN A 321 6.60 12.65 19.21
C ASN A 321 7.16 11.22 19.18
N GLN A 322 6.61 10.31 18.37
CA GLN A 322 7.16 8.96 18.19
C GLN A 322 8.60 9.01 17.62
N VAL A 323 8.90 10.00 16.77
CA VAL A 323 10.26 10.20 16.22
C VAL A 323 11.23 10.74 17.28
N LYS A 324 10.78 11.64 18.18
CA LYS A 324 11.58 12.14 19.30
C LYS A 324 11.96 11.01 20.29
N ILE A 325 11.01 10.10 20.54
CA ILE A 325 11.20 8.90 21.37
C ILE A 325 12.18 7.93 20.71
N LEU A 326 12.01 7.62 19.42
CA LEU A 326 12.96 6.83 18.63
C LEU A 326 14.38 7.39 18.76
N PHE A 327 14.57 8.71 18.59
CA PHE A 327 15.89 9.32 18.75
C PHE A 327 16.46 9.14 20.17
N THR A 328 15.62 9.17 21.20
CA THR A 328 16.04 8.93 22.59
C THR A 328 16.56 7.50 22.76
N LEU A 329 15.76 6.50 22.34
CA LEU A 329 16.14 5.08 22.37
C LEU A 329 17.40 4.77 21.54
N LEU A 330 17.56 5.43 20.39
CA LEU A 330 18.76 5.31 19.57
C LEU A 330 20.00 5.92 20.24
N VAL A 331 19.88 7.12 20.82
CA VAL A 331 21.00 7.79 21.51
C VAL A 331 21.40 7.08 22.81
N GLU A 332 20.47 6.39 23.49
CA GLU A 332 20.79 5.46 24.58
C GLU A 332 21.64 4.26 24.15
N ASN A 333 21.69 3.94 22.86
CA ASN A 333 22.55 2.94 22.25
C ASN A 333 23.52 3.60 21.26
N ASP A 334 24.34 4.54 21.77
CA ASP A 334 25.25 5.36 20.95
C ASP A 334 26.14 4.53 20.00
N ALA A 335 26.66 3.38 20.46
CA ALA A 335 27.48 2.50 19.63
C ALA A 335 26.74 2.03 18.37
N PHE A 336 25.45 1.66 18.48
CA PHE A 336 24.59 1.35 17.33
C PHE A 336 24.28 2.61 16.51
N TYR A 337 23.98 3.72 17.19
CA TYR A 337 23.61 4.98 16.56
C TYR A 337 24.70 5.53 15.62
N GLN A 338 25.97 5.49 16.04
CA GLN A 338 27.10 5.96 15.24
C GLN A 338 27.35 5.12 13.97
N LYS A 339 26.75 3.93 13.83
CA LYS A 339 26.82 3.10 12.60
C LYS A 339 25.73 3.42 11.56
N ILE A 340 24.80 4.33 11.84
CA ILE A 340 23.75 4.73 10.90
C ILE A 340 24.34 5.61 9.78
N ARG A 341 24.33 5.10 8.53
CA ARG A 341 24.73 5.85 7.32
C ARG A 341 23.57 6.57 6.64
N SER A 342 22.36 6.02 6.72
CA SER A 342 21.16 6.66 6.15
C SER A 342 20.05 6.67 7.17
N LEU A 343 19.46 7.85 7.41
CA LEU A 343 18.33 8.05 8.31
C LEU A 343 17.20 8.78 7.57
N GLY A 344 16.05 8.12 7.43
CA GLY A 344 14.87 8.64 6.75
C GLY A 344 13.66 8.66 7.68
N LEU A 345 13.14 9.85 7.97
CA LEU A 345 12.15 10.09 9.02
C LEU A 345 10.92 10.79 8.43
N PHE A 346 9.79 10.09 8.42
CA PHE A 346 8.58 10.54 7.75
C PHE A 346 7.40 10.51 8.71
N VAL A 347 6.78 11.66 8.96
CA VAL A 347 5.56 11.76 9.78
C VAL A 347 4.31 11.84 8.90
N GLY A 348 3.23 11.20 9.33
CA GLY A 348 1.89 11.35 8.74
C GLY A 348 1.65 10.61 7.43
N LEU A 349 2.66 9.91 6.87
CA LEU A 349 2.47 9.07 5.68
C LEU A 349 1.48 7.93 5.94
N HIS A 350 1.63 7.27 7.09
CA HIS A 350 0.73 6.20 7.53
C HIS A 350 0.14 6.59 8.89
N GLN A 351 -1.18 6.78 8.94
CA GLN A 351 -1.94 7.07 10.16
C GLN A 351 -2.60 5.78 10.66
N TYR A 352 -2.45 5.48 11.96
CA TYR A 352 -3.10 4.36 12.64
C TYR A 352 -3.78 4.84 13.92
N GLY A 353 -5.04 4.43 14.15
CA GLY A 353 -5.82 4.86 15.32
C GLY A 353 -5.18 4.51 16.67
N ASN A 354 -4.43 3.40 16.73
CA ASN A 354 -3.86 2.85 17.96
C ASN A 354 -2.36 3.19 18.14
N GLY A 355 -1.88 4.29 17.53
CA GLY A 355 -0.46 4.67 17.59
C GLY A 355 0.01 5.13 18.97
N TYR A 356 0.59 4.22 19.76
CA TYR A 356 1.17 4.54 21.07
C TYR A 356 2.33 5.55 21.00
N VAL A 357 2.50 6.30 22.10
CA VAL A 357 3.57 7.27 22.35
C VAL A 357 4.19 6.94 23.70
N PHE A 358 5.45 6.46 23.73
CA PHE A 358 6.14 6.10 24.98
C PHE A 358 6.68 7.34 25.72
N GLY A 359 6.11 7.63 26.89
CA GLY A 359 6.66 8.58 27.86
C GLY A 359 6.71 10.05 27.43
N SER A 360 7.39 10.87 28.24
CA SER A 360 7.54 12.31 28.00
C SER A 360 8.69 12.59 27.03
N ALA A 361 8.40 13.20 25.87
CA ALA A 361 9.43 13.66 24.94
C ALA A 361 10.31 14.75 25.58
N THR A 362 11.56 14.41 25.89
CA THR A 362 12.54 15.35 26.44
C THR A 362 13.04 16.31 25.36
N SER A 363 13.09 17.61 25.69
CA SER A 363 13.44 18.69 24.76
C SER A 363 14.96 18.88 24.54
N SER A 364 15.72 17.79 24.53
CA SER A 364 17.16 17.82 24.25
C SER A 364 17.46 18.03 22.77
N SER A 365 18.44 18.88 22.47
CA SER A 365 18.94 19.11 21.11
C SER A 365 19.53 17.82 20.50
N ILE A 366 18.80 17.23 19.55
CA ILE A 366 19.17 15.97 18.89
C ILE A 366 20.43 16.19 18.03
N LYS A 367 21.49 15.41 18.28
CA LYS A 367 22.72 15.37 17.47
C LYS A 367 22.64 14.23 16.47
N LEU A 368 23.05 14.48 15.22
CA LEU A 368 23.05 13.45 14.16
C LEU A 368 24.27 12.50 14.28
N PRO A 369 24.18 11.24 13.78
CA PRO A 369 25.30 10.30 13.74
C PRO A 369 26.51 10.84 12.97
N TYR A 370 27.72 10.55 13.45
CA TYR A 370 28.96 11.05 12.85
C TYR A 370 29.21 10.50 11.43
N LEU A 371 28.83 9.25 11.16
CA LEU A 371 29.00 8.57 9.87
C LEU A 371 27.82 8.75 8.89
N LEU A 372 26.88 9.65 9.17
CA LEU A 372 25.69 9.84 8.35
C LEU A 372 26.05 10.39 6.95
N GLU A 373 25.71 9.62 5.91
CA GLU A 373 25.87 9.98 4.51
C GLU A 373 24.56 10.50 3.88
N LYS A 374 23.40 10.08 4.40
CA LYS A 374 22.07 10.49 3.92
C LYS A 374 21.11 10.82 5.07
N LEU A 375 20.46 11.97 4.97
CA LEU A 375 19.38 12.40 5.87
C LEU A 375 18.14 12.76 5.05
N VAL A 376 16.97 12.23 5.42
CA VAL A 376 15.67 12.68 4.90
C VAL A 376 14.72 12.93 6.07
N VAL A 377 14.08 14.09 6.09
CA VAL A 377 13.19 14.55 7.16
C VAL A 377 11.93 15.16 6.54
N ALA A 378 10.76 14.67 6.94
CA ALA A 378 9.49 15.09 6.36
C ALA A 378 8.37 15.35 7.38
N ASN A 379 7.57 16.39 7.12
CA ASN A 379 6.30 16.78 7.75
C ASN A 379 6.40 17.19 9.23
N GLY A 380 6.73 18.47 9.50
CA GLY A 380 6.68 19.10 10.82
C GLY A 380 7.86 18.80 11.74
N LEU A 381 8.76 17.90 11.33
CA LEU A 381 9.96 17.53 12.11
C LEU A 381 11.01 18.66 12.14
N SER A 382 10.78 19.68 12.96
CA SER A 382 11.82 20.67 13.29
C SER A 382 12.95 20.02 14.11
N LEU A 383 14.10 19.80 13.48
CA LEU A 383 15.33 19.41 14.17
C LEU A 383 16.08 20.69 14.59
N PRO A 384 16.28 20.95 15.89
CA PRO A 384 16.73 22.26 16.37
C PRO A 384 18.19 22.60 16.04
N ASP A 385 19.02 21.61 15.68
CA ASP A 385 20.46 21.80 15.46
C ASP A 385 20.99 21.26 14.13
N PHE A 386 20.68 21.98 13.05
CA PHE A 386 21.39 21.88 11.77
C PHE A 386 22.75 22.61 11.76
N ALA A 387 23.30 23.08 12.89
CA ALA A 387 24.55 23.86 12.88
C ALA A 387 25.80 23.01 12.60
N LEU A 388 25.76 21.71 12.92
CA LEU A 388 26.86 20.76 12.70
C LEU A 388 26.38 19.54 11.90
N LEU A 389 26.13 19.74 10.60
CA LEU A 389 25.91 18.64 9.66
C LEU A 389 27.13 17.67 9.67
N PRO A 390 26.93 16.34 9.80
CA PRO A 390 28.01 15.36 9.83
C PRO A 390 28.97 15.49 8.65
N PRO A 391 30.30 15.29 8.85
CA PRO A 391 31.29 15.58 7.82
C PRO A 391 31.12 14.71 6.56
N TYR A 392 30.54 13.51 6.69
CA TYR A 392 30.34 12.57 5.59
C TYR A 392 29.02 12.76 4.82
N ILE A 393 28.15 13.73 5.18
CA ILE A 393 26.84 13.90 4.54
C ILE A 393 26.97 14.22 3.04
N ARG A 394 26.18 13.53 2.21
CA ARG A 394 26.18 13.58 0.74
C ARG A 394 24.81 13.87 0.17
N GLU A 395 23.75 13.36 0.80
CA GLU A 395 22.35 13.55 0.43
C GLU A 395 21.56 14.15 1.60
N ILE A 396 20.81 15.23 1.35
CA ILE A 396 19.88 15.83 2.32
C ILE A 396 18.53 16.09 1.64
N GLY A 397 17.44 15.54 2.20
CA GLY A 397 16.05 15.84 1.84
C GLY A 397 15.29 16.47 3.01
N LEU A 398 14.66 17.61 2.78
CA LEU A 398 13.89 18.37 3.77
C LEU A 398 12.52 18.75 3.18
N HIS A 399 11.45 18.20 3.75
CA HIS A 399 10.08 18.38 3.27
C HIS A 399 9.16 18.89 4.38
N ASN A 400 8.57 20.07 4.24
CA ASN A 400 7.75 20.69 5.30
C ASN A 400 8.49 20.73 6.65
N VAL A 401 9.70 21.31 6.69
CA VAL A 401 10.56 21.39 7.87
C VAL A 401 10.72 22.84 8.33
N ASP A 402 10.36 23.12 9.58
CA ASP A 402 10.34 24.48 10.12
C ASP A 402 11.73 24.98 10.50
N GLY A 403 12.00 26.27 10.25
CA GLY A 403 13.18 26.99 10.74
C GLY A 403 14.50 26.76 9.99
N VAL A 404 14.47 26.14 8.80
CA VAL A 404 15.70 25.81 8.04
C VAL A 404 16.50 27.05 7.63
N ASN A 405 17.74 27.16 8.11
CA ASN A 405 18.64 28.29 7.80
C ASN A 405 19.76 27.89 6.82
N PHE A 406 19.63 28.30 5.55
CA PHE A 406 20.55 27.91 4.48
C PHE A 406 21.97 28.46 4.58
N SER A 407 22.23 29.48 5.41
CA SER A 407 23.58 30.05 5.55
C SER A 407 24.59 29.01 6.07
N ARG A 408 24.13 28.06 6.90
CA ARG A 408 24.95 27.03 7.57
C ARG A 408 25.39 25.89 6.65
N PHE A 409 24.71 25.67 5.53
CA PHE A 409 25.05 24.61 4.56
C PHE A 409 26.36 24.86 3.81
N ASN A 410 26.94 26.07 3.87
CA ASN A 410 28.26 26.38 3.30
C ASN A 410 29.42 25.59 3.95
N LEU A 411 29.18 24.88 5.05
CA LEU A 411 30.23 24.24 5.86
C LEU A 411 30.62 22.83 5.38
N ASN A 412 29.79 22.12 4.61
CA ASN A 412 30.09 20.77 4.15
C ASN A 412 30.53 20.74 2.67
N LYS A 413 31.69 20.12 2.39
CA LYS A 413 32.31 20.02 1.06
C LYS A 413 31.95 18.74 0.27
N TYR A 414 31.21 17.81 0.89
CA TYR A 414 30.87 16.50 0.35
C TYR A 414 29.39 16.35 0.01
N LEU A 415 28.55 17.32 0.41
CA LEU A 415 27.15 17.43 0.00
C LEU A 415 27.07 17.54 -1.53
N ARG A 416 26.37 16.59 -2.17
CA ARG A 416 26.20 16.51 -3.63
C ARG A 416 24.74 16.63 -4.05
N HIS A 417 23.83 16.13 -3.22
CA HIS A 417 22.40 16.08 -3.49
C HIS A 417 21.63 16.83 -2.39
N LEU A 418 20.81 17.80 -2.79
CA LEU A 418 19.98 18.58 -1.88
C LEU A 418 18.54 18.64 -2.42
N CYS A 419 17.57 18.36 -1.56
CA CYS A 419 16.14 18.42 -1.87
C CYS A 419 15.42 19.24 -0.79
N ILE A 420 14.68 20.28 -1.19
CA ILE A 420 13.96 21.17 -0.29
C ILE A 420 12.57 21.49 -0.88
N SER A 421 11.52 21.17 -0.13
CA SER A 421 10.14 21.61 -0.39
C SER A 421 9.39 21.91 0.90
N GLY A 422 8.31 22.69 0.79
CA GLY A 422 7.35 22.85 1.88
C GLY A 422 6.46 24.07 1.73
N GLU A 423 5.46 24.20 2.60
CA GLU A 423 4.55 25.33 2.56
C GLU A 423 5.13 26.62 3.16
N ASP A 424 5.90 26.52 4.26
CA ASP A 424 6.48 27.68 4.92
C ASP A 424 7.88 28.02 4.39
N ALA A 425 8.01 29.22 3.84
CA ALA A 425 9.30 29.81 3.46
C ALA A 425 10.02 30.33 4.72
N PRO A 426 11.37 30.29 4.79
CA PRO A 426 12.08 30.83 5.95
C PRO A 426 11.87 32.35 6.03
N SER A 427 11.34 32.81 7.16
CA SER A 427 11.09 34.21 7.49
C SER A 427 12.39 34.98 7.82
N GLY A 428 13.37 34.93 6.93
CA GLY A 428 14.68 35.54 7.12
C GLY A 428 15.50 35.69 5.83
N HIS A 429 15.58 36.92 5.33
CA HIS A 429 16.48 37.40 4.26
C HIS A 429 16.43 36.67 2.90
N HIS A 430 15.68 37.23 1.96
CA HIS A 430 15.87 36.97 0.53
C HIS A 430 17.26 37.44 0.07
N SER A 431 18.24 36.53 0.06
CA SER A 431 19.52 36.77 -0.60
C SER A 431 19.36 36.54 -2.10
N ASP A 432 19.67 37.55 -2.92
CA ASP A 432 19.70 37.42 -4.39
C ASP A 432 20.70 36.36 -4.92
N LYS A 433 21.48 35.72 -4.04
CA LYS A 433 22.61 34.86 -4.37
C LYS A 433 22.55 33.55 -3.59
N TYR A 434 22.64 32.44 -4.31
CA TYR A 434 22.81 31.11 -3.71
C TYR A 434 24.07 31.04 -2.82
N PRO A 435 24.05 30.22 -1.74
CA PRO A 435 25.24 29.84 -0.99
C PRO A 435 26.35 29.29 -1.88
N LYS A 436 27.63 29.44 -1.48
CA LYS A 436 28.76 28.96 -2.30
C LYS A 436 28.70 27.44 -2.51
N GLY A 437 28.44 26.69 -1.44
CA GLY A 437 28.37 25.23 -1.50
C GLY A 437 27.24 24.66 -2.38
N PHE A 438 26.26 25.47 -2.80
CA PHE A 438 25.23 25.02 -3.74
C PHE A 438 25.80 24.85 -5.16
N LEU A 439 26.86 25.58 -5.53
CA LEU A 439 27.41 25.58 -6.91
C LEU A 439 28.10 24.25 -7.28
N ASP A 440 28.54 23.49 -6.26
CA ASP A 440 29.26 22.23 -6.38
C ASP A 440 28.33 21.00 -6.39
N LEU A 441 27.01 21.20 -6.20
CA LEU A 441 26.01 20.12 -6.17
C LEU A 441 25.88 19.40 -7.53
N GLU A 442 25.79 18.07 -7.49
CA GLU A 442 25.53 17.22 -8.65
C GLU A 442 24.03 17.09 -8.95
N ARG A 443 23.17 17.20 -7.93
CA ARG A 443 21.70 17.14 -8.03
C ARG A 443 21.06 18.17 -7.08
N LEU A 444 20.01 18.84 -7.55
CA LEU A 444 19.29 19.86 -6.78
C LEU A 444 17.79 19.77 -7.08
N ASN A 445 16.98 19.64 -6.02
CA ASN A 445 15.53 19.80 -6.07
C ASN A 445 15.14 21.01 -5.20
N LEU A 446 14.43 21.99 -5.77
CA LEU A 446 13.97 23.19 -5.03
C LEU A 446 12.54 23.57 -5.38
N ASP A 447 11.73 23.80 -4.36
CA ASP A 447 10.45 24.47 -4.53
C ASP A 447 10.60 25.98 -4.78
N ALA A 448 9.70 26.55 -5.60
CA ALA A 448 9.62 27.96 -5.94
C ALA A 448 9.74 28.94 -4.76
N LYS A 449 9.26 28.57 -3.56
CA LYS A 449 9.37 29.38 -2.32
C LYS A 449 10.81 29.52 -1.82
N PHE A 450 11.70 28.58 -2.17
CA PHE A 450 13.09 28.50 -1.71
C PHE A 450 14.11 28.93 -2.80
N ILE A 451 13.65 29.35 -3.98
CA ILE A 451 14.49 29.75 -5.11
C ILE A 451 14.93 31.21 -4.95
N ALA A 452 16.19 31.41 -4.54
CA ALA A 452 16.83 32.71 -4.44
C ALA A 452 16.80 33.50 -5.77
N ASN A 453 17.08 32.83 -6.89
CA ASN A 453 16.88 33.35 -8.24
C ASN A 453 16.83 32.19 -9.26
N CYS A 454 16.32 32.43 -10.47
CA CYS A 454 16.19 31.39 -11.50
C CYS A 454 17.45 31.19 -12.37
N HIS A 455 18.63 31.67 -11.95
CA HIS A 455 19.84 31.73 -12.77
C HIS A 455 20.88 30.63 -12.48
N PHE A 456 20.50 29.37 -12.73
CA PHE A 456 21.33 28.18 -12.51
C PHE A 456 22.56 28.04 -13.44
N LYS A 457 22.83 29.01 -14.34
CA LYS A 457 24.02 29.02 -15.22
C LYS A 457 25.36 28.91 -14.50
N ARG A 458 25.43 29.29 -13.22
CA ARG A 458 26.67 29.31 -12.41
C ARG A 458 27.03 27.97 -11.78
N PHE A 459 26.15 26.99 -11.81
CA PHE A 459 26.37 25.67 -11.22
C PHE A 459 27.20 24.83 -12.21
N SER A 460 28.46 24.55 -11.88
CA SER A 460 29.40 23.86 -12.78
C SER A 460 29.18 22.35 -12.83
N HIS A 461 28.75 21.74 -11.73
CA HIS A 461 28.66 20.28 -11.58
C HIS A 461 27.24 19.72 -11.69
N LEU A 462 26.22 20.60 -11.74
CA LEU A 462 24.82 20.23 -11.64
C LEU A 462 24.31 19.44 -12.85
N SER A 463 24.12 18.14 -12.63
CA SER A 463 23.73 17.15 -13.64
C SER A 463 22.22 16.88 -13.67
N THR A 464 21.54 17.09 -12.55
CA THR A 464 20.11 16.86 -12.36
C THR A 464 19.47 18.03 -11.64
N LEU A 465 18.40 18.58 -12.20
CA LEU A 465 17.63 19.67 -11.60
C LEU A 465 16.16 19.27 -11.56
N SER A 466 15.54 19.30 -10.38
CA SER A 466 14.09 19.24 -10.21
C SER A 466 13.61 20.57 -9.62
N LEU A 467 12.48 21.10 -10.10
CA LEU A 467 11.91 22.35 -9.59
C LEU A 467 10.39 22.20 -9.44
N SER A 468 9.83 22.65 -8.33
CA SER A 468 8.37 22.63 -8.09
C SER A 468 7.73 24.03 -8.05
N ASN A 469 6.44 24.10 -8.35
CA ASN A 469 5.56 25.27 -8.18
C ASN A 469 5.99 26.58 -8.90
N LEU A 470 6.81 26.52 -9.96
CA LEU A 470 7.29 27.71 -10.66
C LEU A 470 6.17 28.46 -11.39
N THR A 471 6.11 29.79 -11.22
CA THR A 471 5.23 30.68 -11.98
C THR A 471 5.73 30.97 -13.40
N PHE A 472 4.85 31.46 -14.29
CA PHE A 472 5.22 31.92 -15.64
C PHE A 472 6.28 33.05 -15.65
N ALA A 473 6.37 33.84 -14.58
CA ALA A 473 7.39 34.87 -14.43
C ALA A 473 8.76 34.26 -14.10
N GLN A 474 8.81 33.32 -13.14
CA GLN A 474 10.03 32.59 -12.80
C GLN A 474 10.54 31.74 -13.96
N THR A 475 9.67 31.01 -14.69
CA THR A 475 10.10 30.19 -15.84
C THR A 475 10.58 31.03 -17.04
N LYS A 476 10.18 32.30 -17.15
CA LYS A 476 10.76 33.26 -18.12
C LYS A 476 12.18 33.69 -17.74
N ALA A 477 12.50 33.80 -16.45
CA ALA A 477 13.84 34.11 -15.95
C ALA A 477 14.78 32.88 -15.89
N LEU A 478 14.23 31.67 -16.06
CA LEU A 478 14.93 30.40 -15.87
C LEU A 478 16.04 30.18 -16.88
N THR A 479 17.27 29.99 -16.38
CA THR A 479 18.45 29.64 -17.19
C THR A 479 19.15 28.39 -16.64
N PHE A 480 19.43 27.42 -17.51
CA PHE A 480 19.93 26.10 -17.14
C PHE A 480 21.47 26.02 -16.97
N PRO A 481 22.00 25.06 -16.19
CA PRO A 481 23.41 24.68 -16.17
C PRO A 481 23.88 24.08 -17.50
N VAL A 482 25.18 24.16 -17.78
CA VAL A 482 25.77 23.66 -19.05
C VAL A 482 25.88 22.13 -19.09
N LEU A 483 26.06 21.46 -17.95
CA LEU A 483 26.22 20.00 -17.87
C LEU A 483 24.92 19.23 -17.62
N LEU A 484 23.77 19.91 -17.56
CA LEU A 484 22.48 19.32 -17.16
C LEU A 484 22.07 18.13 -18.05
N ARG A 485 21.78 16.98 -17.45
CA ARG A 485 21.39 15.72 -18.12
C ARG A 485 19.96 15.30 -17.85
N LYS A 486 19.45 15.50 -16.62
CA LYS A 486 18.03 15.36 -16.24
C LYS A 486 17.48 16.73 -15.84
N LEU A 487 16.33 17.09 -16.41
CA LEU A 487 15.48 18.19 -15.92
C LEU A 487 14.11 17.61 -15.55
N GLU A 488 13.58 18.05 -14.42
CA GLU A 488 12.26 17.70 -13.92
C GLU A 488 11.55 18.97 -13.44
N LEU A 489 10.28 19.10 -13.80
CA LEU A 489 9.46 20.28 -13.50
C LEU A 489 8.13 19.76 -12.97
N VAL A 490 7.79 20.09 -11.72
CA VAL A 490 6.64 19.58 -10.97
C VAL A 490 5.71 20.75 -10.66
N ASP A 491 4.40 20.64 -10.93
CA ASP A 491 3.41 21.70 -10.68
C ASP A 491 3.77 23.08 -11.31
N CYS A 492 4.54 23.07 -12.39
CA CYS A 492 5.15 24.26 -12.98
C CYS A 492 4.33 24.90 -14.12
N CYS A 493 4.30 26.24 -14.15
CA CYS A 493 3.77 27.06 -15.23
C CYS A 493 4.90 27.51 -16.19
N ILE A 494 5.14 26.73 -17.25
CA ILE A 494 6.24 26.92 -18.21
C ILE A 494 5.88 27.96 -19.27
N SER A 495 6.61 29.08 -19.28
CA SER A 495 6.45 30.23 -20.15
C SER A 495 6.98 30.03 -21.58
N THR A 496 6.37 30.69 -22.55
CA THR A 496 6.80 30.74 -23.97
C THR A 496 8.17 31.41 -24.14
N GLN A 497 8.63 32.14 -23.12
CA GLN A 497 9.90 32.87 -23.10
C GLN A 497 10.99 32.17 -22.26
N VAL A 498 10.78 30.90 -21.87
CA VAL A 498 11.83 30.07 -21.23
C VAL A 498 13.08 29.97 -22.11
N SER A 499 14.25 29.90 -21.48
CA SER A 499 15.52 29.77 -22.20
C SER A 499 15.68 28.42 -22.91
N SER A 500 16.58 28.35 -23.90
CA SER A 500 16.85 27.12 -24.64
C SER A 500 17.45 26.04 -23.74
N PHE A 501 16.85 24.85 -23.72
CA PHE A 501 17.37 23.68 -23.03
C PHE A 501 18.79 23.31 -23.52
N PRO A 502 19.71 22.90 -22.61
CA PRO A 502 21.10 22.65 -22.96
C PRO A 502 21.28 21.38 -23.82
N HIS A 503 22.28 21.39 -24.71
CA HIS A 503 22.55 20.28 -25.65
C HIS A 503 23.06 18.98 -25.01
N THR A 504 23.22 18.96 -23.68
CA THR A 504 23.52 17.81 -22.82
C THR A 504 22.27 17.09 -22.32
N LEU A 505 21.10 17.72 -22.37
CA LEU A 505 19.86 17.21 -21.78
C LEU A 505 19.40 15.91 -22.46
N ARG A 506 19.24 14.85 -21.67
CA ARG A 506 18.82 13.51 -22.14
C ARG A 506 17.48 13.06 -21.57
N ILE A 507 17.14 13.52 -20.38
CA ILE A 507 15.89 13.21 -19.68
C ILE A 507 15.17 14.52 -19.36
N LEU A 508 13.92 14.63 -19.79
CA LEU A 508 13.01 15.70 -19.42
C LEU A 508 11.74 15.09 -18.83
N SER A 509 11.31 15.59 -17.69
CA SER A 509 10.06 15.21 -17.04
C SER A 509 9.27 16.47 -16.70
N VAL A 510 8.02 16.53 -17.14
CA VAL A 510 7.07 17.59 -16.76
C VAL A 510 5.87 16.90 -16.11
N ILE A 511 5.59 17.23 -14.86
CA ILE A 511 4.60 16.58 -14.01
C ILE A 511 3.67 17.68 -13.48
N ASN A 512 2.37 17.52 -13.68
CA ASN A 512 1.35 18.53 -13.42
C ASN A 512 1.63 19.87 -14.16
N GLY A 513 0.90 20.92 -13.78
CA GLY A 513 1.14 22.28 -14.28
C GLY A 513 0.72 22.51 -15.74
N LYS A 514 1.32 23.53 -16.37
CA LYS A 514 0.92 24.04 -17.69
C LYS A 514 2.12 24.43 -18.52
N TRP A 515 2.20 24.04 -19.79
CA TRP A 515 3.25 24.45 -20.71
C TRP A 515 2.67 25.21 -21.91
N SER A 516 2.99 26.50 -21.96
CA SER A 516 2.48 27.44 -22.97
C SER A 516 3.14 27.29 -24.36
N SER A 517 2.46 27.81 -25.38
CA SER A 517 2.78 27.59 -26.80
C SER A 517 4.05 28.31 -27.25
N LYS A 518 5.08 27.53 -27.61
CA LYS A 518 6.17 27.89 -28.52
C LYS A 518 6.87 26.61 -29.00
N THR A 519 7.50 26.69 -30.16
CA THR A 519 8.43 25.68 -30.66
C THR A 519 9.71 25.64 -29.80
N CYS A 520 10.04 24.46 -29.27
CA CYS A 520 11.30 24.20 -28.58
C CYS A 520 11.99 22.97 -29.20
N ILE A 521 13.31 23.03 -29.38
CA ILE A 521 14.04 22.04 -30.19
C ILE A 521 14.74 21.02 -29.28
N LEU A 522 14.11 19.86 -29.07
CA LEU A 522 14.56 18.82 -28.14
C LEU A 522 15.37 17.68 -28.81
N LYS A 523 16.07 18.00 -29.91
CA LYS A 523 16.76 17.04 -30.83
C LYS A 523 17.58 15.91 -30.18
N ARG A 524 18.19 16.14 -29.00
CA ARG A 524 19.11 15.19 -28.32
C ARG A 524 18.49 14.42 -27.15
N LEU A 525 17.21 14.68 -26.86
CA LEU A 525 16.47 14.04 -25.77
C LEU A 525 16.27 12.55 -26.04
N GLN A 526 16.47 11.70 -25.03
CA GLN A 526 16.36 10.25 -25.11
C GLN A 526 15.15 9.70 -24.33
N ARG A 527 14.78 10.38 -23.24
CA ARG A 527 13.60 10.06 -22.42
C ARG A 527 12.77 11.34 -22.22
N PHE A 528 11.49 11.29 -22.56
CA PHE A 528 10.55 12.39 -22.33
C PHE A 528 9.36 11.85 -21.53
N LYS A 529 9.12 12.42 -20.35
CA LYS A 529 7.91 12.20 -19.56
C LYS A 529 7.08 13.48 -19.52
N VAL A 530 5.78 13.36 -19.80
CA VAL A 530 4.74 14.37 -19.55
C VAL A 530 3.62 13.69 -18.77
N ASP A 531 3.16 14.28 -17.69
CA ASP A 531 2.24 13.62 -16.76
C ASP A 531 1.28 14.66 -16.19
N ASN A 532 -0.02 14.50 -16.45
CA ASN A 532 -1.10 15.37 -15.97
C ASN A 532 -0.88 16.88 -16.29
N CYS A 533 -0.28 17.20 -17.42
CA CYS A 533 0.19 18.57 -17.75
C CYS A 533 -0.54 19.16 -18.96
N GLU A 534 -1.02 20.40 -18.83
CA GLU A 534 -1.61 21.15 -19.95
C GLU A 534 -0.53 21.66 -20.93
N VAL A 535 -0.01 20.77 -21.78
CA VAL A 535 1.01 21.12 -22.78
C VAL A 535 0.36 21.54 -24.11
N LYS A 536 0.44 22.83 -24.43
CA LYS A 536 0.14 23.31 -25.79
C LYS A 536 1.18 22.77 -26.77
N ASP A 537 0.73 22.32 -27.94
CA ASP A 537 1.58 21.85 -29.05
C ASP A 537 2.54 20.70 -28.64
N LEU A 538 2.04 19.74 -27.85
CA LEU A 538 2.79 18.57 -27.41
C LEU A 538 3.28 17.71 -28.59
N HIS A 539 2.48 17.59 -29.65
CA HIS A 539 2.82 16.86 -30.87
C HIS A 539 4.11 17.39 -31.53
N GLU A 540 4.20 18.71 -31.80
CA GLU A 540 5.42 19.34 -32.35
C GLU A 540 6.65 19.14 -31.44
N LYS A 541 6.46 19.21 -30.12
CA LYS A 541 7.54 19.03 -29.13
C LYS A 541 8.12 17.63 -29.21
N ILE A 542 7.26 16.61 -29.29
CA ILE A 542 7.66 15.20 -29.44
C ILE A 542 8.32 14.97 -30.81
N GLU A 543 7.79 15.52 -31.90
CA GLU A 543 8.39 15.42 -33.25
C GLU A 543 9.78 16.05 -33.34
N SER A 544 10.07 17.07 -32.52
CA SER A 544 11.41 17.66 -32.43
C SER A 544 12.46 16.70 -31.84
N CYS A 545 12.05 15.67 -31.10
CA CYS A 545 12.91 14.74 -30.35
C CYS A 545 13.50 13.63 -31.24
N LYS A 546 14.36 13.98 -32.21
CA LYS A 546 14.96 13.05 -33.19
C LYS A 546 15.81 11.88 -32.62
N SER A 547 16.06 11.83 -31.32
CA SER A 547 16.80 10.73 -30.66
C SER A 547 16.02 10.07 -29.52
N LEU A 548 14.69 10.24 -29.50
CA LEU A 548 13.83 9.72 -28.44
C LEU A 548 13.78 8.19 -28.47
N LEU A 549 14.08 7.56 -27.34
CA LEU A 549 14.05 6.10 -27.15
C LEU A 549 12.86 5.67 -26.29
N ARG A 550 12.45 6.52 -25.34
CA ARG A 550 11.32 6.28 -24.43
C ARG A 550 10.45 7.54 -24.29
N LEU A 551 9.17 7.39 -24.58
CA LEU A 551 8.13 8.42 -24.43
C LEU A 551 7.11 7.94 -23.40
N GLU A 552 6.85 8.78 -22.40
CA GLU A 552 5.79 8.58 -21.42
C GLU A 552 4.90 9.83 -21.42
N VAL A 553 3.63 9.67 -21.77
CA VAL A 553 2.60 10.72 -21.66
C VAL A 553 1.46 10.18 -20.83
N THR A 554 0.95 10.95 -19.88
CA THR A 554 -0.19 10.56 -19.05
C THR A 554 -1.10 11.77 -18.85
N ASN A 555 -2.42 11.59 -18.96
CA ASN A 555 -3.47 12.59 -18.76
C ASN A 555 -3.15 13.96 -19.42
N SER A 556 -2.75 13.94 -20.70
CA SER A 556 -2.29 15.12 -21.43
C SER A 556 -2.69 15.03 -22.90
N PHE A 557 -3.22 16.11 -23.48
CA PHE A 557 -3.78 16.12 -24.84
C PHE A 557 -2.72 16.06 -25.96
N ILE A 558 -2.97 15.26 -27.00
CA ILE A 558 -2.21 15.24 -28.25
C ILE A 558 -3.19 15.40 -29.44
N ASN A 559 -2.86 16.29 -30.39
CA ASN A 559 -3.61 16.39 -31.64
C ASN A 559 -3.21 15.24 -32.58
N VAL A 560 -4.09 14.26 -32.76
CA VAL A 560 -3.80 13.01 -33.47
C VAL A 560 -3.60 13.21 -34.98
N ASP A 561 -4.41 14.07 -35.62
CA ASP A 561 -4.50 14.18 -37.10
C ASP A 561 -3.18 14.51 -37.81
N LYS A 562 -2.26 15.17 -37.11
CA LYS A 562 -0.97 15.64 -37.67
C LYS A 562 0.24 14.90 -37.11
N PHE A 563 0.08 14.12 -36.05
CA PHE A 563 1.16 13.68 -35.18
C PHE A 563 1.96 12.50 -35.74
N LYS A 564 3.29 12.56 -35.61
CA LYS A 564 4.21 11.47 -35.95
C LYS A 564 5.19 11.17 -34.81
N PHE A 565 5.34 9.88 -34.49
CA PHE A 565 6.32 9.44 -33.50
C PHE A 565 7.76 9.42 -34.09
N PRO A 566 8.80 9.73 -33.28
CA PRO A 566 10.19 9.57 -33.70
C PRO A 566 10.54 8.10 -34.03
N HIS A 567 11.18 7.87 -35.18
CA HIS A 567 11.53 6.52 -35.66
C HIS A 567 12.43 5.70 -34.73
N SER A 568 13.18 6.34 -33.82
CA SER A 568 14.08 5.70 -32.86
C SER A 568 13.37 5.14 -31.61
N LEU A 569 12.06 5.32 -31.49
CA LEU A 569 11.30 5.00 -30.29
C LEU A 569 11.17 3.48 -30.07
N LYS A 570 11.58 3.02 -28.89
CA LYS A 570 11.51 1.62 -28.42
C LYS A 570 10.41 1.40 -27.38
N VAL A 571 10.23 2.37 -26.48
CA VAL A 571 9.25 2.29 -25.39
C VAL A 571 8.25 3.43 -25.53
N LEU A 572 6.97 3.09 -25.67
CA LEU A 572 5.87 4.04 -25.74
C LEU A 572 4.88 3.76 -24.61
N LYS A 573 4.63 4.75 -23.76
CA LYS A 573 3.55 4.74 -22.76
C LYS A 573 2.70 5.99 -22.98
N LEU A 574 1.45 5.82 -23.40
CA LEU A 574 0.44 6.87 -23.48
C LEU A 574 -0.74 6.43 -22.61
N ILE A 575 -1.16 7.21 -21.62
CA ILE A 575 -2.30 6.90 -20.76
C ILE A 575 -3.23 8.11 -20.71
N GLY A 576 -4.52 7.94 -21.02
CA GLY A 576 -5.49 9.04 -20.93
C GLY A 576 -5.19 10.22 -21.88
N VAL A 577 -4.75 9.93 -23.11
CA VAL A 577 -4.30 10.91 -24.12
C VAL A 577 -5.34 11.19 -25.21
N ASP A 578 -6.37 10.33 -25.31
CA ASP A 578 -7.40 10.26 -26.37
C ASP A 578 -6.81 10.11 -27.78
N LEU A 579 -6.62 8.86 -28.21
CA LEU A 579 -6.00 8.49 -29.48
C LEU A 579 -7.02 7.98 -30.51
N LYS A 580 -8.30 8.33 -30.37
CA LYS A 580 -9.35 7.93 -31.34
C LYS A 580 -8.95 8.35 -32.77
N GLY A 581 -9.07 7.41 -33.70
CA GLY A 581 -8.73 7.64 -35.11
C GLY A 581 -7.24 7.60 -35.46
N ILE A 582 -6.34 7.34 -34.49
CA ILE A 582 -4.92 7.16 -34.80
C ILE A 582 -4.72 5.95 -35.73
N LYS A 583 -3.95 6.14 -36.81
CA LYS A 583 -3.65 5.08 -37.76
C LYS A 583 -2.45 4.28 -37.26
N ASP A 584 -2.51 2.95 -37.36
CA ASP A 584 -1.39 2.08 -37.02
C ASP A 584 -0.09 2.51 -37.72
N SER A 585 -0.14 2.95 -38.98
CA SER A 585 1.02 3.43 -39.73
C SER A 585 1.73 4.67 -39.15
N ALA A 586 1.19 5.33 -38.12
CA ALA A 586 1.90 6.35 -37.35
C ALA A 586 2.94 5.75 -36.38
N PHE A 587 2.73 4.52 -35.89
CA PHE A 587 3.55 3.89 -34.85
C PHE A 587 4.84 3.26 -35.43
N PRO A 588 6.03 3.56 -34.85
CA PRO A 588 7.31 3.24 -35.47
C PRO A 588 7.66 1.74 -35.38
N PRO A 589 8.44 1.21 -36.33
CA PRO A 589 8.72 -0.23 -36.46
C PRO A 589 9.77 -0.78 -35.48
N LEU A 590 10.30 0.05 -34.57
CA LEU A 590 11.30 -0.32 -33.57
C LEU A 590 10.73 -0.39 -32.14
N LEU A 591 9.41 -0.34 -31.99
CA LEU A 591 8.74 -0.53 -30.70
C LEU A 591 8.96 -1.95 -30.17
N GLU A 592 9.36 -2.01 -28.90
CA GLU A 592 9.63 -3.23 -28.12
C GLU A 592 8.62 -3.34 -26.96
N VAL A 593 8.25 -2.21 -26.35
CA VAL A 593 7.27 -2.14 -25.25
C VAL A 593 6.26 -1.03 -25.52
N VAL A 594 4.96 -1.38 -25.47
CA VAL A 594 3.85 -0.45 -25.66
C VAL A 594 2.84 -0.53 -24.52
N ASN A 595 2.47 0.62 -23.99
CA ASN A 595 1.29 0.82 -23.16
C ASN A 595 0.45 1.96 -23.78
N LEU A 596 -0.81 1.67 -24.13
CA LEU A 596 -1.81 2.60 -24.66
C LEU A 596 -3.09 2.60 -23.81
N GLU A 597 -2.99 2.47 -22.49
CA GLU A 597 -4.12 2.44 -21.56
C GLU A 597 -5.04 3.69 -21.64
N ALA A 598 -6.35 3.52 -21.44
CA ALA A 598 -7.32 4.62 -21.34
C ALA A 598 -7.34 5.62 -22.53
N ASN A 599 -7.05 5.17 -23.76
CA ASN A 599 -6.91 6.06 -24.93
C ASN A 599 -8.07 5.98 -25.94
N GLY A 600 -9.06 5.11 -25.74
CA GLY A 600 -10.19 4.94 -26.65
C GLY A 600 -9.84 4.33 -28.02
N VAL A 601 -8.67 3.68 -28.14
CA VAL A 601 -8.19 2.95 -29.33
C VAL A 601 -9.09 1.74 -29.60
N ASN A 602 -9.31 1.42 -30.89
CA ASN A 602 -10.20 0.35 -31.36
C ASN A 602 -9.51 -0.70 -32.26
N ALA A 603 -8.19 -0.62 -32.44
CA ALA A 603 -7.40 -1.54 -33.27
C ALA A 603 -6.04 -1.87 -32.60
N ILE A 604 -5.45 -3.01 -32.96
CA ILE A 604 -4.15 -3.45 -32.46
C ILE A 604 -2.97 -2.94 -33.31
N LEU A 605 -1.76 -3.08 -32.77
CA LEU A 605 -0.50 -2.73 -33.44
C LEU A 605 0.18 -3.99 -34.02
N SER A 606 0.04 -4.22 -35.32
CA SER A 606 0.70 -5.34 -36.00
C SER A 606 2.19 -5.05 -36.18
N ARG A 607 3.03 -5.40 -35.19
CA ARG A 607 4.49 -5.16 -35.19
C ARG A 607 5.28 -6.35 -34.67
N SER A 608 6.15 -6.87 -35.53
CA SER A 608 6.99 -8.07 -35.31
C SER A 608 8.16 -7.92 -34.31
N LYS A 609 8.20 -6.83 -33.53
CA LYS A 609 9.23 -6.58 -32.50
C LYS A 609 8.67 -6.30 -31.10
N LEU A 610 7.34 -6.28 -30.95
CA LEU A 610 6.71 -6.06 -29.65
C LEU A 610 6.94 -7.27 -28.75
N GLN A 611 7.55 -7.02 -27.60
CA GLN A 611 7.79 -7.98 -26.53
C GLN A 611 6.71 -7.89 -25.45
N ALA A 612 6.20 -6.68 -25.20
CA ALA A 612 5.19 -6.41 -24.18
C ALA A 612 4.17 -5.37 -24.65
N ILE A 613 2.88 -5.69 -24.51
CA ILE A 613 1.74 -4.91 -25.00
C ILE A 613 0.70 -4.74 -23.88
N ARG A 614 0.32 -3.48 -23.59
CA ARG A 614 -0.79 -3.13 -22.71
C ARG A 614 -1.74 -2.16 -23.40
N ILE A 615 -2.98 -2.57 -23.66
CA ILE A 615 -4.04 -1.74 -24.26
C ILE A 615 -5.30 -1.83 -23.38
N ALA A 616 -5.11 -1.64 -22.07
CA ALA A 616 -6.18 -1.71 -21.07
C ALA A 616 -7.15 -0.52 -21.17
N SER A 617 -8.41 -0.68 -20.76
CA SER A 617 -9.40 0.42 -20.69
C SER A 617 -9.63 1.13 -22.04
N ASN A 618 -9.82 0.38 -23.11
CA ASN A 618 -9.94 0.90 -24.48
C ASN A 618 -11.25 0.46 -25.17
N ASN A 619 -11.39 0.79 -26.46
CA ASN A 619 -12.55 0.48 -27.29
C ASN A 619 -12.31 -0.73 -28.22
N LEU A 620 -11.43 -1.67 -27.83
CA LEU A 620 -11.22 -2.90 -28.60
C LEU A 620 -12.51 -3.73 -28.63
N SER A 621 -12.84 -4.30 -29.79
CA SER A 621 -14.12 -4.96 -30.02
C SER A 621 -14.06 -6.12 -31.02
N GLY A 622 -14.86 -7.17 -30.80
CA GLY A 622 -14.94 -8.34 -31.67
C GLY A 622 -13.78 -9.33 -31.47
N THR A 623 -13.46 -10.09 -32.51
CA THR A 623 -12.32 -11.02 -32.55
C THR A 623 -10.99 -10.31 -32.82
N ILE A 624 -9.92 -10.66 -32.10
CA ILE A 624 -8.58 -10.08 -32.28
C ILE A 624 -7.51 -11.16 -32.41
N THR A 625 -6.68 -11.07 -33.45
CA THR A 625 -5.62 -12.03 -33.77
C THR A 625 -4.23 -11.43 -33.54
N PHE A 626 -3.43 -12.06 -32.67
CA PHE A 626 -2.04 -11.72 -32.36
C PHE A 626 -1.02 -12.68 -33.01
N GLU A 627 -1.41 -13.57 -33.92
CA GLU A 627 -0.52 -14.58 -34.53
C GLU A 627 0.82 -14.02 -35.06
N GLU A 628 0.81 -12.86 -35.71
CA GLU A 628 2.02 -12.21 -36.25
C GLU A 628 2.81 -11.38 -35.19
N VAL A 629 2.34 -11.32 -33.95
CA VAL A 629 2.83 -10.41 -32.91
C VAL A 629 3.48 -11.21 -31.77
N PRO A 630 4.83 -11.30 -31.68
CA PRO A 630 5.56 -12.16 -30.75
C PRO A 630 5.65 -11.59 -29.32
N ALA A 631 4.56 -11.01 -28.80
CA ALA A 631 4.53 -10.41 -27.47
C ALA A 631 4.41 -11.49 -26.38
N GLN A 632 5.30 -11.45 -25.39
CA GLN A 632 5.32 -12.39 -24.26
C GLN A 632 4.37 -11.97 -23.13
N ASP A 633 4.26 -10.65 -22.91
CA ASP A 633 3.36 -9.99 -21.95
C ASP A 633 2.22 -9.29 -22.72
N VAL A 634 0.97 -9.75 -22.57
CA VAL A 634 -0.22 -9.14 -23.24
C VAL A 634 -1.31 -8.79 -22.21
N ILE A 635 -1.65 -7.50 -22.12
CA ILE A 635 -2.64 -6.98 -21.16
C ILE A 635 -3.71 -6.16 -21.91
N LEU A 636 -4.94 -6.64 -21.91
CA LEU A 636 -6.08 -6.10 -22.66
C LEU A 636 -7.31 -5.92 -21.77
N SER A 637 -7.12 -5.73 -20.46
CA SER A 637 -8.21 -5.57 -19.49
C SER A 637 -9.13 -4.40 -19.82
N ASP A 638 -10.35 -4.42 -19.30
CA ASP A 638 -11.33 -3.33 -19.36
C ASP A 638 -11.68 -2.91 -20.80
N ASN A 639 -11.66 -3.86 -21.74
CA ASN A 639 -12.18 -3.73 -23.10
C ASN A 639 -13.53 -4.48 -23.19
N PRO A 640 -14.65 -3.87 -22.77
CA PRO A 640 -15.92 -4.59 -22.55
C PRO A 640 -16.60 -5.11 -23.83
N LYS A 641 -16.07 -4.80 -25.02
CA LYS A 641 -16.55 -5.27 -26.33
C LYS A 641 -15.66 -6.31 -26.98
N LEU A 642 -14.52 -6.68 -26.37
CA LEU A 642 -13.66 -7.76 -26.85
C LEU A 642 -14.41 -9.09 -26.69
N GLU A 643 -14.49 -9.88 -27.76
CA GLU A 643 -15.32 -11.09 -27.82
C GLU A 643 -14.48 -12.36 -27.94
N ASP A 644 -13.44 -12.38 -28.78
CA ASP A 644 -12.57 -13.56 -28.95
C ASP A 644 -11.12 -13.14 -29.19
N ILE A 645 -10.17 -14.00 -28.84
CA ILE A 645 -8.74 -13.74 -29.03
C ILE A 645 -7.94 -14.97 -29.47
N THR A 646 -7.06 -14.76 -30.45
CA THR A 646 -6.09 -15.73 -30.96
C THR A 646 -4.67 -15.23 -30.70
N LEU A 647 -3.80 -16.08 -30.16
CA LEU A 647 -2.51 -15.68 -29.59
C LEU A 647 -1.32 -16.25 -30.37
N ASN A 648 -0.20 -15.50 -30.41
CA ASN A 648 1.08 -16.05 -30.84
C ASN A 648 1.57 -17.12 -29.84
N PRO A 649 2.19 -18.24 -30.27
CA PRO A 649 2.74 -19.27 -29.38
C PRO A 649 3.79 -18.80 -28.35
N GLN A 650 4.36 -17.60 -28.51
CA GLN A 650 5.28 -16.99 -27.54
C GLN A 650 4.57 -16.18 -26.43
N THR A 651 3.24 -16.02 -26.52
CA THR A 651 2.45 -15.30 -25.50
C THR A 651 2.40 -16.10 -24.20
N SER A 652 3.14 -15.64 -23.20
CA SER A 652 3.35 -16.37 -21.93
C SER A 652 2.46 -15.88 -20.80
N TYR A 653 2.07 -14.60 -20.83
CA TYR A 653 1.17 -13.96 -19.87
C TYR A 653 0.07 -13.22 -20.62
N LEU A 654 -1.18 -13.54 -20.29
CA LEU A 654 -2.37 -12.86 -20.79
C LEU A 654 -3.24 -12.35 -19.63
N ASN A 655 -3.64 -11.09 -19.70
CA ASN A 655 -4.66 -10.49 -18.85
C ASN A 655 -5.79 -9.90 -19.71
N LEU A 656 -7.01 -10.36 -19.46
CA LEU A 656 -8.25 -10.00 -20.14
C LEU A 656 -9.33 -9.51 -19.14
N SER A 657 -8.98 -9.12 -17.92
CA SER A 657 -9.96 -8.80 -16.88
C SER A 657 -11.00 -7.77 -17.36
N ASN A 658 -12.27 -7.87 -16.93
CA ASN A 658 -13.36 -6.95 -17.30
C ASN A 658 -13.61 -6.85 -18.82
N THR A 659 -13.51 -7.96 -19.56
CA THR A 659 -13.85 -8.04 -20.99
C THR A 659 -15.09 -8.92 -21.23
N SER A 660 -15.69 -8.84 -22.43
CA SER A 660 -16.79 -9.72 -22.85
C SER A 660 -16.29 -11.07 -23.41
N VAL A 661 -15.02 -11.44 -23.20
CA VAL A 661 -14.37 -12.53 -23.94
C VAL A 661 -15.08 -13.88 -23.72
N VAL A 662 -15.35 -14.55 -24.83
CA VAL A 662 -16.09 -15.81 -24.94
C VAL A 662 -15.12 -16.97 -25.08
N SER A 663 -14.12 -16.85 -25.97
CA SER A 663 -13.05 -17.83 -26.15
C SER A 663 -11.64 -17.22 -26.25
N VAL A 664 -10.64 -18.03 -25.89
CA VAL A 664 -9.20 -17.74 -25.98
C VAL A 664 -8.55 -18.92 -26.69
N THR A 665 -7.77 -18.66 -27.75
CA THR A 665 -7.05 -19.71 -28.50
C THR A 665 -5.54 -19.44 -28.51
N GLY A 666 -4.76 -20.43 -28.10
CA GLY A 666 -3.29 -20.35 -28.05
C GLY A 666 -2.68 -21.14 -26.88
N ASN A 667 -1.56 -21.81 -27.14
CA ASN A 667 -1.02 -22.85 -26.23
C ASN A 667 0.21 -22.41 -25.41
N GLY A 668 0.73 -21.19 -25.62
CA GLY A 668 1.96 -20.70 -24.97
C GLY A 668 1.79 -20.17 -23.54
N LEU A 669 0.55 -20.10 -23.04
CA LEU A 669 0.24 -19.41 -21.79
C LEU A 669 0.79 -20.16 -20.56
N THR A 670 1.55 -19.42 -19.76
CA THR A 670 1.98 -19.80 -18.40
C THR A 670 1.16 -19.09 -17.31
N LYS A 671 0.57 -17.94 -17.63
CA LYS A 671 -0.32 -17.19 -16.75
C LYS A 671 -1.51 -16.62 -17.53
N LEU A 672 -2.73 -16.86 -17.03
CA LEU A 672 -3.98 -16.39 -17.61
C LEU A 672 -4.85 -15.74 -16.54
N ILE A 673 -5.27 -14.50 -16.80
CA ILE A 673 -6.13 -13.72 -15.91
C ILE A 673 -7.40 -13.32 -16.68
N LEU A 674 -8.56 -13.74 -16.18
CA LEU A 674 -9.89 -13.59 -16.78
C LEU A 674 -10.89 -12.94 -15.80
N ASP A 675 -10.42 -12.22 -14.77
CA ASP A 675 -11.29 -11.73 -13.70
C ASP A 675 -12.39 -10.78 -14.25
N GLY A 676 -13.65 -11.02 -13.93
CA GLY A 676 -14.79 -10.26 -14.45
C GLY A 676 -15.28 -10.69 -15.84
N CYS A 677 -14.67 -11.70 -16.48
CA CYS A 677 -15.08 -12.22 -17.79
C CYS A 677 -16.32 -13.12 -17.73
N LYS A 678 -17.46 -12.56 -17.32
CA LYS A 678 -18.76 -13.23 -17.07
C LYS A 678 -19.38 -14.00 -18.26
N LYS A 679 -18.78 -13.92 -19.45
CA LYS A 679 -19.22 -14.63 -20.67
C LYS A 679 -18.27 -15.78 -21.08
N PHE A 680 -17.16 -15.97 -20.38
CA PHE A 680 -16.13 -16.90 -20.81
C PHE A 680 -16.58 -18.35 -20.73
N LYS A 681 -16.48 -19.08 -21.85
CA LYS A 681 -16.92 -20.47 -21.96
C LYS A 681 -15.89 -21.45 -21.37
N TRP A 682 -15.72 -21.41 -20.06
CA TRP A 682 -14.79 -22.31 -19.33
C TRP A 682 -14.96 -23.80 -19.73
N GLN A 683 -16.20 -24.26 -19.88
CA GLN A 683 -16.54 -25.64 -20.23
C GLN A 683 -16.13 -26.09 -21.65
N GLU A 684 -15.73 -25.16 -22.52
CA GLU A 684 -15.20 -25.38 -23.87
C GLU A 684 -13.69 -25.05 -23.96
N PHE A 685 -13.10 -24.44 -22.92
CA PHE A 685 -11.70 -24.01 -22.92
C PHE A 685 -10.74 -25.16 -22.60
N LYS A 686 -9.73 -25.36 -23.47
CA LYS A 686 -8.66 -26.33 -23.23
C LYS A 686 -7.51 -25.67 -22.49
N VAL A 687 -7.34 -26.03 -21.21
CA VAL A 687 -6.31 -25.49 -20.33
C VAL A 687 -4.91 -25.80 -20.90
N PRO A 688 -4.09 -24.78 -21.27
CA PRO A 688 -2.80 -25.02 -21.89
C PRO A 688 -1.87 -25.86 -21.01
N PRO A 689 -1.08 -26.78 -21.58
CA PRO A 689 -0.25 -27.72 -20.82
C PRO A 689 0.89 -27.05 -20.04
N GLN A 690 1.16 -25.76 -20.29
CA GLN A 690 2.17 -24.96 -19.59
C GLN A 690 1.57 -23.94 -18.60
N LEU A 691 0.24 -23.91 -18.41
CA LEU A 691 -0.42 -22.92 -17.57
C LEU A 691 -0.14 -23.18 -16.08
N ILE A 692 0.59 -22.27 -15.42
CA ILE A 692 0.99 -22.34 -14.00
C ILE A 692 0.01 -21.57 -13.10
N GLN A 693 -0.51 -20.42 -13.58
CA GLN A 693 -1.45 -19.59 -12.83
C GLN A 693 -2.71 -19.26 -13.64
N LEU A 694 -3.87 -19.46 -13.03
CA LEU A 694 -5.18 -19.05 -13.52
C LEU A 694 -5.89 -18.16 -12.48
N SER A 695 -6.56 -17.11 -12.93
CA SER A 695 -7.50 -16.32 -12.13
C SER A 695 -8.79 -16.07 -12.91
N MET A 696 -9.93 -16.33 -12.26
CA MET A 696 -11.28 -16.14 -12.79
C MET A 696 -12.21 -15.55 -11.71
N GLN A 697 -11.74 -14.52 -11.01
CA GLN A 697 -12.52 -13.86 -9.96
C GLN A 697 -13.69 -13.07 -10.56
N GLN A 698 -14.80 -12.85 -9.84
CA GLN A 698 -15.91 -11.96 -10.28
C GLN A 698 -16.60 -12.36 -11.62
N CYS A 699 -16.41 -13.60 -12.05
CA CYS A 699 -16.92 -14.18 -13.31
C CYS A 699 -18.37 -14.73 -13.23
N ASP A 700 -19.06 -14.52 -12.11
CA ASP A 700 -20.40 -15.07 -11.80
C ASP A 700 -20.50 -16.61 -11.82
N LEU A 701 -19.37 -17.33 -11.70
CA LEU A 701 -19.33 -18.79 -11.75
C LEU A 701 -20.16 -19.43 -10.63
N VAL A 702 -20.99 -20.42 -10.96
CA VAL A 702 -21.85 -21.17 -10.00
C VAL A 702 -21.29 -22.56 -9.69
N GLU A 703 -20.54 -23.14 -10.62
CA GLU A 703 -19.76 -24.37 -10.44
C GLU A 703 -18.44 -24.29 -11.22
N PHE A 704 -17.40 -24.97 -10.75
CA PHE A 704 -16.09 -25.03 -11.41
C PHE A 704 -15.48 -26.43 -11.32
N ASP A 705 -15.22 -27.04 -12.48
CA ASP A 705 -14.54 -28.32 -12.64
C ASP A 705 -13.61 -28.30 -13.88
N SER A 706 -12.96 -29.43 -14.20
CA SER A 706 -12.30 -29.63 -15.49
C SER A 706 -12.49 -31.07 -15.96
N LYS A 707 -12.76 -31.23 -17.26
CA LYS A 707 -12.89 -32.53 -17.93
C LYS A 707 -11.54 -33.15 -18.31
N GLU A 708 -10.52 -32.31 -18.52
CA GLU A 708 -9.17 -32.73 -18.92
C GLU A 708 -8.22 -32.63 -17.71
N MET A 709 -7.33 -33.60 -17.55
CA MET A 709 -6.34 -33.64 -16.46
C MET A 709 -5.13 -32.76 -16.79
N ASN A 710 -4.93 -31.71 -16.00
CA ASN A 710 -3.80 -30.81 -16.08
C ASN A 710 -2.71 -31.17 -15.03
N ARG A 711 -1.44 -30.96 -15.38
CA ARG A 711 -0.25 -31.29 -14.54
C ARG A 711 0.75 -30.13 -14.46
N SER A 712 0.26 -28.89 -14.53
CA SER A 712 1.10 -27.69 -14.56
C SER A 712 0.52 -26.51 -13.77
N LEU A 713 -0.80 -26.44 -13.60
CA LEU A 713 -1.47 -25.41 -12.82
C LEU A 713 -1.12 -25.58 -11.34
N LYS A 714 -0.52 -24.55 -10.74
CA LYS A 714 -0.08 -24.51 -9.34
C LYS A 714 -0.82 -23.48 -8.49
N ILE A 715 -1.39 -22.46 -9.13
CA ILE A 715 -2.11 -21.35 -8.48
C ILE A 715 -3.45 -21.13 -9.19
N LEU A 716 -4.54 -21.17 -8.43
CA LEU A 716 -5.90 -20.93 -8.92
C LEU A 716 -6.65 -19.98 -7.98
N SER A 717 -7.12 -18.84 -8.51
CA SER A 717 -8.10 -17.98 -7.80
C SER A 717 -9.43 -17.92 -8.54
N LEU A 718 -10.49 -18.19 -7.78
CA LEU A 718 -11.90 -18.17 -8.15
C LEU A 718 -12.69 -17.29 -7.16
N ALA A 719 -12.02 -16.37 -6.45
CA ALA A 719 -12.65 -15.54 -5.43
C ALA A 719 -13.77 -14.63 -5.97
N ASN A 720 -14.65 -14.16 -5.09
CA ASN A 720 -15.75 -13.25 -5.42
C ASN A 720 -16.67 -13.81 -6.54
N ASN A 721 -17.06 -15.08 -6.47
CA ASN A 721 -17.97 -15.74 -7.44
C ASN A 721 -19.27 -16.22 -6.73
N ASN A 722 -20.06 -17.06 -7.40
CA ASN A 722 -21.29 -17.65 -6.86
C ASN A 722 -21.15 -19.17 -6.65
N LEU A 723 -19.93 -19.68 -6.48
CA LEU A 723 -19.65 -21.12 -6.50
C LEU A 723 -20.39 -21.85 -5.38
N THR A 724 -21.25 -22.79 -5.78
CA THR A 724 -21.94 -23.76 -4.90
C THR A 724 -21.37 -25.17 -5.04
N LYS A 725 -20.57 -25.42 -6.08
CA LYS A 725 -19.85 -26.67 -6.33
C LYS A 725 -18.44 -26.40 -6.84
N LEU A 726 -17.51 -27.27 -6.48
CA LEU A 726 -16.10 -27.20 -6.84
C LEU A 726 -15.58 -28.62 -7.08
N ASN A 727 -14.75 -28.84 -8.10
CA ASN A 727 -14.04 -30.10 -8.29
C ASN A 727 -12.67 -29.87 -8.97
N LEU A 728 -11.62 -29.85 -8.16
CA LEU A 728 -10.24 -29.55 -8.57
C LEU A 728 -9.33 -30.78 -8.67
N ARG A 729 -9.87 -32.00 -8.49
CA ARG A 729 -9.10 -33.27 -8.56
C ARG A 729 -8.26 -33.44 -9.83
N ASN A 730 -8.70 -32.86 -10.94
CA ASN A 730 -8.03 -32.96 -12.25
C ASN A 730 -6.85 -31.98 -12.43
N PHE A 731 -6.54 -31.12 -11.45
CA PHE A 731 -5.34 -30.27 -11.44
C PHE A 731 -4.29 -30.86 -10.51
N VAL A 732 -3.52 -31.84 -11.01
CA VAL A 732 -2.71 -32.75 -10.17
C VAL A 732 -1.57 -32.03 -9.41
N GLU A 733 -1.11 -30.88 -9.89
CA GLU A 733 -0.01 -30.08 -9.32
C GLU A 733 -0.47 -28.80 -8.60
N LEU A 734 -1.77 -28.65 -8.35
CA LEU A 734 -2.36 -27.43 -7.78
C LEU A 734 -2.05 -27.32 -6.28
N CYS A 735 -1.28 -26.29 -5.92
CA CYS A 735 -0.80 -26.06 -4.56
C CYS A 735 -1.55 -24.94 -3.83
N ASP A 736 -1.92 -23.87 -4.54
CA ASP A 736 -2.49 -22.65 -3.94
C ASP A 736 -3.89 -22.38 -4.53
N ILE A 737 -4.90 -22.36 -3.66
CA ILE A 737 -6.31 -22.37 -4.02
C ILE A 737 -7.04 -21.25 -3.28
N ASP A 738 -7.60 -20.30 -4.01
CA ASP A 738 -8.41 -19.21 -3.47
C ASP A 738 -9.84 -19.28 -4.01
N VAL A 739 -10.78 -19.59 -3.11
CA VAL A 739 -12.22 -19.71 -3.35
C VAL A 739 -13.01 -18.83 -2.37
N SER A 740 -12.38 -17.77 -1.86
CA SER A 740 -13.03 -16.83 -0.93
C SER A 740 -14.17 -16.04 -1.56
N CYS A 741 -15.08 -15.47 -0.75
CA CYS A 741 -16.25 -14.73 -1.21
C CYS A 741 -17.09 -15.52 -2.23
N ASN A 742 -17.61 -16.68 -1.81
CA ASN A 742 -18.38 -17.62 -2.63
C ASN A 742 -19.59 -18.18 -1.84
N LYS A 743 -20.19 -19.28 -2.31
CA LYS A 743 -21.41 -19.90 -1.74
C LYS A 743 -21.22 -21.40 -1.46
N LEU A 744 -19.98 -21.81 -1.18
CA LEU A 744 -19.65 -23.20 -0.84
C LEU A 744 -20.19 -23.52 0.56
N THR A 745 -20.84 -24.68 0.73
CA THR A 745 -21.42 -25.13 2.01
C THR A 745 -20.60 -26.20 2.72
N ILE A 746 -19.69 -26.85 2.00
CA ILE A 746 -18.80 -27.91 2.48
C ILE A 746 -17.46 -27.83 1.73
N LEU A 747 -16.37 -28.24 2.38
CA LEU A 747 -15.04 -28.29 1.77
C LEU A 747 -14.34 -29.62 2.07
N GLU A 748 -14.49 -30.60 1.16
CA GLU A 748 -13.87 -31.92 1.29
C GLU A 748 -12.60 -32.07 0.45
N ALA A 749 -11.65 -32.87 0.94
CA ALA A 749 -10.56 -33.41 0.13
C ALA A 749 -11.08 -34.33 -1.02
N GLY A 750 -12.35 -34.75 -0.94
CA GLY A 750 -13.10 -35.37 -2.03
C GLY A 750 -13.18 -34.53 -3.32
N TYR A 751 -12.86 -33.24 -3.26
CA TYR A 751 -12.91 -32.32 -4.40
C TYR A 751 -11.59 -31.59 -4.66
N LEU A 752 -10.51 -31.96 -3.98
CA LEU A 752 -9.23 -31.26 -4.00
C LEU A 752 -8.06 -32.22 -4.37
N PRO A 753 -6.96 -31.71 -4.96
CA PRO A 753 -5.79 -32.52 -5.27
C PRO A 753 -4.86 -32.66 -4.04
N LEU A 754 -4.19 -33.81 -3.92
CA LEU A 754 -3.28 -34.13 -2.80
C LEU A 754 -1.96 -33.31 -2.80
N SER A 755 -1.79 -32.42 -3.78
CA SER A 755 -0.70 -31.43 -3.89
C SER A 755 -1.02 -30.09 -3.22
N THR A 756 -2.25 -29.88 -2.74
CA THR A 756 -2.69 -28.62 -2.12
C THR A 756 -1.89 -28.31 -0.86
N THR A 757 -1.32 -27.10 -0.81
CA THR A 757 -0.55 -26.54 0.31
C THR A 757 -1.22 -25.35 0.99
N SER A 758 -2.09 -24.63 0.26
CA SER A 758 -2.75 -23.39 0.70
C SER A 758 -4.21 -23.38 0.22
N ILE A 759 -5.14 -23.09 1.13
CA ILE A 759 -6.57 -22.87 0.80
C ILE A 759 -7.10 -21.61 1.49
N ASN A 760 -7.58 -20.65 0.70
CA ASN A 760 -8.39 -19.53 1.17
C ASN A 760 -9.86 -19.77 0.82
N ALA A 761 -10.70 -20.03 1.83
CA ALA A 761 -12.15 -20.21 1.70
C ALA A 761 -12.95 -19.23 2.58
N ARG A 762 -12.35 -18.10 2.94
CA ARG A 762 -12.99 -17.02 3.72
C ARG A 762 -14.27 -16.51 3.05
N ASN A 763 -15.28 -16.10 3.83
CA ASN A 763 -16.54 -15.53 3.34
C ASN A 763 -17.26 -16.51 2.39
N ASN A 764 -17.73 -17.62 2.96
CA ASN A 764 -18.53 -18.64 2.29
C ASN A 764 -19.68 -19.06 3.25
N LEU A 765 -20.39 -20.15 2.93
CA LEU A 765 -21.49 -20.69 3.74
C LEU A 765 -21.08 -22.05 4.36
N ILE A 766 -19.77 -22.26 4.60
CA ILE A 766 -19.24 -23.57 4.96
C ILE A 766 -19.65 -23.92 6.40
N THR A 767 -20.20 -25.13 6.56
CA THR A 767 -20.60 -25.70 7.85
C THR A 767 -19.73 -26.89 8.28
N GLU A 768 -19.04 -27.53 7.32
CA GLU A 768 -18.18 -28.69 7.54
C GLU A 768 -16.95 -28.70 6.60
N VAL A 769 -15.80 -29.14 7.13
CA VAL A 769 -14.50 -29.23 6.45
C VAL A 769 -13.94 -30.64 6.62
N GLY A 770 -13.62 -31.31 5.52
CA GLY A 770 -13.17 -32.71 5.48
C GLY A 770 -11.81 -32.87 4.78
N LEU A 771 -10.76 -32.30 5.35
CA LEU A 771 -9.43 -32.13 4.73
C LEU A 771 -8.33 -33.03 5.32
N CYS A 772 -8.65 -33.92 6.26
CA CYS A 772 -7.68 -34.72 7.03
C CYS A 772 -6.66 -35.54 6.21
N ILE A 773 -6.93 -35.82 4.92
CA ILE A 773 -6.03 -36.56 4.02
C ILE A 773 -5.09 -35.65 3.19
N LEU A 774 -5.23 -34.32 3.26
CA LEU A 774 -4.35 -33.38 2.57
C LEU A 774 -3.07 -33.12 3.38
N THR A 775 -2.23 -34.15 3.52
CA THR A 775 -0.97 -34.13 4.31
C THR A 775 0.12 -33.16 3.80
N LYS A 776 -0.19 -32.32 2.82
CA LYS A 776 0.64 -31.19 2.35
C LYS A 776 0.05 -29.82 2.67
N LEU A 777 -1.16 -29.74 3.21
CA LEU A 777 -1.85 -28.49 3.51
C LEU A 777 -1.19 -27.82 4.72
N GLU A 778 -0.50 -26.70 4.50
CA GLU A 778 0.22 -25.95 5.53
C GLU A 778 -0.57 -24.72 6.00
N TRP A 779 -1.40 -24.14 5.13
CA TRP A 779 -2.16 -22.91 5.42
C TRP A 779 -3.64 -23.05 5.04
N LEU A 780 -4.54 -22.74 5.97
CA LEU A 780 -5.98 -22.77 5.79
C LEU A 780 -6.65 -21.53 6.40
N ASN A 781 -7.47 -20.84 5.60
CA ASN A 781 -8.35 -19.77 6.07
C ASN A 781 -9.81 -20.08 5.75
N VAL A 782 -10.63 -20.19 6.79
CA VAL A 782 -12.07 -20.47 6.75
C VAL A 782 -12.86 -19.43 7.59
N SER A 783 -12.32 -18.22 7.73
CA SER A 783 -12.99 -17.11 8.43
C SER A 783 -14.29 -16.69 7.73
N GLU A 784 -15.23 -16.03 8.43
CA GLU A 784 -16.54 -15.62 7.88
C GLU A 784 -17.27 -16.79 7.19
N ASN A 785 -17.73 -17.77 7.98
CA ASN A 785 -18.46 -18.95 7.50
C ASN A 785 -19.60 -19.29 8.49
N GLU A 786 -20.28 -20.42 8.29
CA GLU A 786 -21.44 -20.84 9.09
C GLU A 786 -21.11 -21.95 10.12
N PHE A 787 -19.84 -22.04 10.54
CA PHE A 787 -19.43 -23.04 11.55
C PHE A 787 -20.03 -22.73 12.93
N THR A 788 -20.77 -23.69 13.47
CA THR A 788 -21.43 -23.64 14.78
C THR A 788 -20.80 -24.56 15.84
N SER A 789 -19.78 -25.34 15.45
CA SER A 789 -18.94 -26.16 16.32
C SER A 789 -17.52 -26.24 15.75
N ILE A 790 -16.51 -26.22 16.62
CA ILE A 790 -15.10 -26.40 16.21
C ILE A 790 -14.85 -27.84 15.70
N SER A 791 -15.64 -28.82 16.14
CA SER A 791 -15.53 -30.22 15.72
C SER A 791 -15.79 -30.45 14.22
N SER A 792 -16.43 -29.48 13.55
CA SER A 792 -16.67 -29.50 12.10
C SER A 792 -15.43 -29.18 11.25
N LEU A 793 -14.27 -28.88 11.88
CA LEU A 793 -13.00 -28.64 11.22
C LEU A 793 -12.13 -29.90 11.15
N GLY A 794 -12.45 -30.82 10.25
CA GLY A 794 -11.58 -31.96 9.93
C GLY A 794 -10.33 -31.50 9.16
N VAL A 795 -9.23 -31.23 9.87
CA VAL A 795 -7.96 -30.72 9.30
C VAL A 795 -6.79 -31.70 9.47
N PRO A 796 -5.78 -31.69 8.57
CA PRO A 796 -4.62 -32.56 8.66
C PRO A 796 -3.64 -32.12 9.76
N ASN A 797 -2.83 -33.06 10.27
CA ASN A 797 -1.88 -32.82 11.36
C ASN A 797 -0.68 -31.95 10.95
N GLU A 798 -0.41 -31.88 9.65
CA GLU A 798 0.66 -31.12 9.02
C GLU A 798 0.36 -29.62 8.88
N LEU A 799 -0.89 -29.21 9.17
CA LEU A 799 -1.33 -27.82 9.10
C LEU A 799 -0.50 -26.93 10.04
N GLN A 800 0.06 -25.85 9.50
CA GLN A 800 0.93 -24.92 10.22
C GLN A 800 0.20 -23.60 10.58
N THR A 801 -0.84 -23.22 9.83
CA THR A 801 -1.66 -22.03 10.09
C THR A 801 -3.15 -22.32 9.88
N LEU A 802 -3.96 -21.97 10.88
CA LEU A 802 -5.42 -22.02 10.84
C LEU A 802 -5.99 -20.65 11.22
N ILE A 803 -6.75 -20.05 10.31
CA ILE A 803 -7.46 -18.78 10.52
C ILE A 803 -8.95 -19.06 10.32
N ALA A 804 -9.75 -19.01 11.38
CA ALA A 804 -11.18 -19.32 11.34
C ALA A 804 -12.01 -18.27 12.10
N ASN A 805 -11.64 -17.00 11.95
CA ASN A 805 -12.27 -15.85 12.59
C ASN A 805 -13.73 -15.64 12.14
N ASP A 806 -14.49 -14.84 12.88
CA ASP A 806 -15.84 -14.40 12.50
C ASP A 806 -16.82 -15.58 12.26
N ASN A 807 -16.78 -16.59 13.14
CA ASN A 807 -17.64 -17.79 13.14
C ASN A 807 -18.53 -17.88 14.41
N ASP A 808 -19.21 -19.00 14.67
CA ASP A 808 -20.17 -19.17 15.78
C ASP A 808 -19.89 -20.41 16.64
N PHE A 809 -18.60 -20.72 16.86
CA PHE A 809 -18.11 -21.94 17.55
C PHE A 809 -18.65 -22.13 18.97
N LYS A 810 -18.77 -21.04 19.76
CA LYS A 810 -19.26 -20.97 21.17
C LYS A 810 -18.47 -21.74 22.23
N ASP A 811 -18.08 -22.97 21.95
CA ASP A 811 -17.33 -23.86 22.84
C ASP A 811 -16.16 -24.47 22.05
N VAL A 812 -14.99 -24.50 22.66
CA VAL A 812 -13.75 -25.03 22.08
C VAL A 812 -13.02 -25.82 23.16
N ALA A 813 -13.13 -27.13 23.10
CA ALA A 813 -12.51 -28.05 24.04
C ALA A 813 -11.75 -29.18 23.31
N SER A 814 -10.69 -29.71 23.93
CA SER A 814 -9.80 -30.69 23.29
C SER A 814 -10.40 -32.07 23.03
N ASP A 815 -11.55 -32.39 23.61
CA ASP A 815 -12.35 -33.58 23.30
C ASP A 815 -13.21 -33.38 22.03
N ALA A 816 -13.64 -32.15 21.74
CA ALA A 816 -14.37 -31.77 20.53
C ALA A 816 -13.45 -31.46 19.33
N PHE A 817 -12.27 -30.90 19.57
CA PHE A 817 -11.28 -30.58 18.52
C PHE A 817 -9.83 -30.69 19.02
N GLN A 818 -9.08 -31.61 18.44
CA GLN A 818 -7.63 -31.69 18.63
C GLN A 818 -6.93 -30.73 17.67
N ILE A 819 -6.20 -29.74 18.20
CA ILE A 819 -5.38 -28.83 17.38
C ILE A 819 -4.31 -29.64 16.62
N PRO A 820 -4.08 -29.39 15.31
CA PRO A 820 -3.01 -30.04 14.55
C PRO A 820 -1.64 -29.94 15.23
N THR A 821 -0.93 -31.06 15.33
CA THR A 821 0.34 -31.16 16.07
C THR A 821 1.47 -30.27 15.53
N ASN A 822 1.39 -29.85 14.26
CA ASN A 822 2.35 -28.92 13.64
C ASN A 822 1.89 -27.45 13.61
N LEU A 823 0.74 -27.12 14.19
CA LEU A 823 0.19 -25.77 14.12
C LEU A 823 1.10 -24.77 14.82
N ARG A 824 1.44 -23.68 14.11
CA ARG A 824 2.27 -22.56 14.61
C ARG A 824 1.45 -21.29 14.84
N HIS A 825 0.33 -21.15 14.12
CA HIS A 825 -0.52 -19.97 14.17
C HIS A 825 -2.00 -20.39 14.19
N LEU A 826 -2.73 -19.92 15.21
CA LEU A 826 -4.17 -20.12 15.39
C LEU A 826 -4.86 -18.78 15.59
N GLU A 827 -5.84 -18.45 14.75
CA GLU A 827 -6.78 -17.35 14.99
C GLU A 827 -8.22 -17.86 15.04
N LEU A 828 -8.92 -17.56 16.14
CA LEU A 828 -10.35 -17.82 16.37
C LEU A 828 -11.01 -16.52 16.92
N ASN A 829 -10.68 -15.38 16.32
CA ASN A 829 -11.18 -14.06 16.71
C ASN A 829 -12.67 -13.93 16.35
N ARG A 830 -13.48 -13.23 17.17
CA ARG A 830 -14.92 -12.98 16.92
C ARG A 830 -15.79 -14.23 16.80
N CYS A 831 -15.30 -15.38 17.25
CA CYS A 831 -15.99 -16.67 17.19
C CYS A 831 -17.05 -16.90 18.29
N LYS A 832 -17.37 -15.85 19.07
CA LYS A 832 -18.27 -15.84 20.24
C LYS A 832 -17.98 -16.94 21.26
N ILE A 833 -16.70 -17.31 21.41
CA ILE A 833 -16.29 -18.40 22.30
C ILE A 833 -16.56 -18.00 23.76
N THR A 834 -17.31 -18.83 24.47
CA THR A 834 -17.72 -18.69 25.88
C THR A 834 -17.01 -19.69 26.79
N HIS A 835 -16.46 -20.76 26.22
CA HIS A 835 -15.70 -21.82 26.88
C HIS A 835 -14.50 -22.19 26.00
N PHE A 836 -13.30 -22.19 26.57
CA PHE A 836 -12.05 -22.54 25.88
C PHE A 836 -11.17 -23.37 26.80
N HIS A 837 -11.21 -24.69 26.65
CA HIS A 837 -10.50 -25.65 27.50
C HIS A 837 -9.62 -26.55 26.62
N VAL A 838 -8.47 -26.01 26.19
CA VAL A 838 -7.70 -26.58 25.08
C VAL A 838 -6.24 -26.84 25.47
N LYS A 839 -5.76 -28.00 25.02
CA LYS A 839 -4.35 -28.39 25.07
C LYS A 839 -3.65 -27.90 23.79
N LEU A 840 -2.68 -27.02 23.95
CA LEU A 840 -1.93 -26.40 22.87
C LEU A 840 -0.72 -27.28 22.47
N PRO A 841 -0.47 -27.49 21.16
CA PRO A 841 0.64 -28.29 20.69
C PRO A 841 1.96 -27.51 20.87
N PRO A 842 3.11 -28.21 21.03
CA PRO A 842 4.37 -27.57 21.43
C PRO A 842 4.97 -26.66 20.35
N ARG A 843 4.50 -26.77 19.11
CA ARG A 843 4.92 -25.97 17.96
C ARG A 843 4.16 -24.65 17.80
N LEU A 844 3.09 -24.43 18.58
CA LEU A 844 2.28 -23.22 18.49
C LEU A 844 3.07 -22.00 18.95
N MET A 845 3.24 -21.01 18.07
CA MET A 845 3.97 -19.76 18.35
C MET A 845 3.03 -18.60 18.67
N THR A 846 1.84 -18.60 18.07
CA THR A 846 0.88 -17.51 18.13
C THR A 846 -0.55 -18.04 18.28
N CYS A 847 -1.30 -17.50 19.24
CA CYS A 847 -2.72 -17.80 19.45
C CYS A 847 -3.51 -16.50 19.63
N SER A 848 -4.61 -16.34 18.89
CA SER A 848 -5.43 -15.13 18.88
C SER A 848 -6.91 -15.47 19.08
N LEU A 849 -7.50 -14.95 20.15
CA LEU A 849 -8.89 -15.17 20.57
C LEU A 849 -9.60 -13.82 20.82
N ILE A 850 -9.27 -12.80 20.03
CA ILE A 850 -9.75 -11.41 20.13
C ILE A 850 -11.27 -11.32 19.97
N GLU A 851 -11.94 -10.44 20.71
CA GLU A 851 -13.38 -10.16 20.58
C GLU A 851 -14.28 -11.41 20.72
N ASN A 852 -13.93 -12.29 21.67
CA ASN A 852 -14.76 -13.41 22.10
C ASN A 852 -15.52 -13.08 23.40
N GLN A 853 -16.06 -14.09 24.07
CA GLN A 853 -16.87 -13.96 25.29
C GLN A 853 -16.21 -14.69 26.47
N LEU A 854 -14.87 -14.77 26.46
CA LEU A 854 -14.08 -15.55 27.42
C LEU A 854 -14.04 -14.87 28.79
N GLN A 855 -14.15 -15.68 29.84
CA GLN A 855 -14.04 -15.27 31.23
C GLN A 855 -13.19 -16.30 32.00
N VAL A 856 -12.59 -15.89 33.12
CA VAL A 856 -11.61 -16.70 33.87
C VAL A 856 -12.12 -18.07 34.34
N SER A 857 -13.43 -18.22 34.60
CA SER A 857 -14.03 -19.50 34.99
C SER A 857 -14.17 -20.52 33.86
N ASN A 858 -14.15 -20.05 32.61
CA ASN A 858 -14.46 -20.83 31.41
C ASN A 858 -13.28 -20.86 30.43
N PHE A 859 -12.08 -20.57 30.94
CA PHE A 859 -10.85 -20.50 30.16
C PHE A 859 -9.80 -21.37 30.84
N THR A 860 -9.14 -22.23 30.07
CA THR A 860 -8.01 -23.04 30.54
C THR A 860 -7.11 -23.36 29.38
N LEU A 861 -5.85 -22.95 29.48
CA LEU A 861 -4.78 -23.45 28.62
C LEU A 861 -4.05 -24.58 29.32
N SER A 862 -3.65 -25.58 28.53
CA SER A 862 -2.67 -26.60 28.91
C SER A 862 -1.76 -26.88 27.72
N PHE A 863 -0.65 -27.58 27.93
CA PHE A 863 0.34 -27.82 26.87
C PHE A 863 0.67 -29.31 26.73
N ASP A 864 0.99 -29.74 25.51
CA ASP A 864 1.43 -31.11 25.22
C ASP A 864 2.82 -31.45 25.78
N SER A 865 3.63 -30.44 26.08
CA SER A 865 4.99 -30.52 26.59
C SER A 865 5.27 -29.32 27.50
N ALA A 866 6.18 -29.46 28.47
CA ALA A 866 6.65 -28.34 29.30
C ALA A 866 7.37 -27.26 28.48
N ALA A 867 8.18 -27.69 27.50
CA ALA A 867 8.74 -26.80 26.48
C ALA A 867 7.66 -26.49 25.43
N SER A 868 7.31 -25.20 25.29
CA SER A 868 6.30 -24.68 24.38
C SER A 868 6.87 -23.51 23.59
N ASN A 869 6.65 -23.48 22.27
CA ASN A 869 7.10 -22.40 21.41
C ASN A 869 6.21 -21.14 21.48
N LEU A 870 5.19 -21.09 22.35
CA LEU A 870 4.22 -19.99 22.39
C LEU A 870 4.94 -18.68 22.78
N ARG A 871 4.89 -17.68 21.89
CA ARG A 871 5.48 -16.35 22.10
C ARG A 871 4.45 -15.23 22.13
N PHE A 872 3.29 -15.40 21.49
CA PHE A 872 2.24 -14.38 21.43
C PHE A 872 0.87 -14.99 21.75
N LEU A 873 0.20 -14.40 22.73
CA LEU A 873 -1.16 -14.77 23.13
C LEU A 873 -2.02 -13.50 23.16
N ASP A 874 -3.01 -13.41 22.28
CA ASP A 874 -3.96 -12.30 22.25
C ASP A 874 -5.35 -12.73 22.74
N LEU A 875 -5.75 -12.13 23.86
CA LEU A 875 -7.01 -12.33 24.56
C LEU A 875 -7.78 -10.99 24.68
N SER A 876 -7.44 -9.99 23.84
CA SER A 876 -8.03 -8.67 23.95
C SER A 876 -9.52 -8.63 23.58
N SER A 877 -10.23 -7.66 24.15
CA SER A 877 -11.68 -7.47 23.98
C SER A 877 -12.51 -8.69 24.42
N ASN A 878 -12.20 -9.25 25.59
CA ASN A 878 -12.93 -10.36 26.22
C ASN A 878 -13.51 -9.91 27.59
N TYR A 879 -13.98 -10.86 28.40
CA TYR A 879 -14.63 -10.63 29.69
C TYR A 879 -13.78 -11.05 30.91
N PHE A 880 -12.44 -11.07 30.77
CA PHE A 880 -11.55 -11.35 31.90
C PHE A 880 -11.59 -10.20 32.93
N LYS A 881 -11.96 -10.53 34.18
CA LYS A 881 -11.79 -9.63 35.35
C LYS A 881 -10.45 -9.83 36.08
N SER A 882 -9.91 -11.01 35.92
CA SER A 882 -8.65 -11.51 36.44
C SER A 882 -8.13 -12.56 35.45
N PHE A 883 -6.85 -12.88 35.53
CA PHE A 883 -6.21 -13.89 34.69
C PHE A 883 -5.34 -14.76 35.58
N ASP A 884 -5.44 -16.08 35.40
CA ASP A 884 -4.57 -17.03 36.10
C ASP A 884 -3.29 -17.22 35.29
N PHE A 885 -2.21 -16.63 35.80
CA PHE A 885 -0.90 -16.69 35.18
C PHE A 885 -0.22 -18.06 35.34
N GLU A 886 -0.67 -18.92 36.25
CA GLU A 886 -0.11 -20.27 36.39
C GLU A 886 -0.46 -21.17 35.18
N MET A 887 -1.49 -20.80 34.39
CA MET A 887 -1.77 -21.42 33.09
C MET A 887 -0.64 -21.21 32.05
N ILE A 888 0.29 -20.28 32.30
CA ILE A 888 1.39 -19.89 31.40
C ILE A 888 2.74 -19.68 32.12
N SER A 889 2.89 -20.14 33.37
CA SER A 889 4.11 -19.94 34.19
C SER A 889 5.16 -21.04 34.07
N GLY A 890 4.79 -22.21 33.53
CA GLY A 890 5.57 -23.45 33.61
C GLY A 890 6.95 -23.42 32.96
N ASP A 891 7.84 -24.30 33.46
CA ASP A 891 9.25 -24.45 33.08
C ASP A 891 9.47 -24.68 31.57
N GLY A 892 9.55 -23.60 30.80
CA GLY A 892 9.77 -23.62 29.35
C GLY A 892 8.86 -22.68 28.54
N ILE A 893 7.90 -21.99 29.16
CA ILE A 893 7.03 -21.01 28.49
C ILE A 893 7.63 -19.61 28.63
N GLU A 894 7.90 -18.93 27.51
CA GLU A 894 8.49 -17.57 27.49
C GLU A 894 7.70 -16.64 26.54
N LEU A 895 6.63 -16.00 27.01
CA LEU A 895 5.85 -15.11 26.17
C LEU A 895 6.62 -13.82 25.82
N SER A 896 6.75 -13.55 24.53
CA SER A 896 7.20 -12.25 24.02
C SER A 896 6.14 -11.18 24.23
N GLU A 897 4.85 -11.51 24.08
CA GLU A 897 3.73 -10.63 24.36
C GLU A 897 2.46 -11.38 24.81
N LEU A 898 1.78 -10.83 25.81
CA LEU A 898 0.41 -11.18 26.22
C LEU A 898 -0.48 -9.95 26.08
N ASN A 899 -1.48 -10.00 25.21
CA ASN A 899 -2.44 -8.91 25.04
C ASN A 899 -3.75 -9.22 25.77
N LEU A 900 -4.05 -8.42 26.79
CA LEU A 900 -5.23 -8.43 27.65
C LEU A 900 -6.00 -7.09 27.56
N ALA A 901 -5.75 -6.26 26.53
CA ALA A 901 -6.46 -5.01 26.30
C ALA A 901 -7.99 -5.18 26.25
N ASN A 902 -8.76 -4.11 26.53
CA ASN A 902 -10.24 -4.10 26.46
C ASN A 902 -10.95 -5.21 27.27
N ASN A 903 -10.36 -5.67 28.37
CA ASN A 903 -10.97 -6.59 29.33
C ASN A 903 -11.49 -5.83 30.57
N MET A 904 -12.09 -6.53 31.53
CA MET A 904 -12.75 -5.96 32.72
C MET A 904 -11.85 -5.96 33.98
N PHE A 905 -10.55 -5.67 33.82
CA PHE A 905 -9.59 -5.67 34.93
C PHE A 905 -9.76 -4.46 35.84
N GLU A 906 -10.27 -4.71 37.05
CA GLU A 906 -10.44 -3.70 38.11
C GLU A 906 -9.07 -3.27 38.71
N GLU A 907 -8.06 -4.15 38.67
CA GLU A 907 -6.68 -3.88 39.09
C GLU A 907 -5.67 -4.47 38.10
N VAL A 908 -4.44 -3.94 38.09
CA VAL A 908 -3.35 -4.48 37.26
C VAL A 908 -2.76 -5.69 38.00
N PRO A 909 -2.79 -6.90 37.43
CA PRO A 909 -2.28 -8.10 38.09
C PRO A 909 -0.74 -8.09 38.16
N SER A 910 -0.19 -8.88 39.09
CA SER A 910 1.26 -9.12 39.16
C SER A 910 1.71 -9.94 37.95
N ILE A 911 2.55 -9.34 37.09
CA ILE A 911 3.04 -9.96 35.85
C ILE A 911 4.24 -10.88 36.18
N PRO A 912 4.22 -12.17 35.78
CA PRO A 912 5.37 -13.07 35.88
C PRO A 912 6.59 -12.65 35.07
N GLY A 913 7.79 -13.01 35.54
CA GLY A 913 9.05 -12.68 34.88
C GLY A 913 9.32 -13.41 33.55
N ASN A 914 8.53 -14.44 33.20
CA ASN A 914 8.63 -15.14 31.91
C ASN A 914 7.80 -14.49 30.79
N ILE A 915 7.20 -13.32 31.04
CA ILE A 915 6.45 -12.53 30.06
C ILE A 915 7.18 -11.20 29.81
N LEU A 916 7.62 -10.98 28.56
CA LEU A 916 8.43 -9.81 28.18
C LEU A 916 7.59 -8.52 27.99
N SER A 917 6.35 -8.65 27.52
CA SER A 917 5.42 -7.55 27.26
C SER A 917 4.01 -7.96 27.67
N VAL A 918 3.29 -7.07 28.37
CA VAL A 918 1.85 -7.21 28.63
C VAL A 918 1.15 -5.93 28.19
N ILE A 919 0.18 -6.07 27.30
CA ILE A 919 -0.73 -4.98 26.95
C ILE A 919 -2.00 -5.17 27.77
N LEU A 920 -2.30 -4.26 28.68
CA LEU A 920 -3.51 -4.30 29.51
C LEU A 920 -4.06 -2.88 29.67
N PHE A 921 -5.37 -2.73 29.56
CA PHE A 921 -6.07 -1.48 29.85
C PHE A 921 -6.89 -1.67 31.11
N LYS A 922 -6.77 -0.72 32.05
CA LYS A 922 -7.63 -0.64 33.23
C LYS A 922 -8.91 0.13 32.87
N THR A 923 -10.05 -0.40 33.30
CA THR A 923 -11.37 0.25 33.27
C THR A 923 -11.56 1.21 34.44
#